data_AF-A0A0H5RM77-F1
#
_entry.id   AF-A0A0H5RM77-F1
#
_cell.length_a   1.000
_cell.length_b   1.000
_cell.length_c   1.000
_cell.angle_alpha   90.00
_cell.angle_beta   90.00
_cell.angle_gamma   90.00
#
_symmetry.space_group_name_H-M   'P 1'
#
loop_
_entity.id
_entity.type
_entity.pdbx_description
1 polymer ?
#
loop_
_entity_poly.entity_id
_entity_poly.type
_entity_poly.pdbx_seq_one_letter_code
_entity_poly.pdbx_strand_id
1 'polypeptide(L)'
;MNTRRELPDSPYLAAVSGRNPHRVPVWFMRQAGRSLPEYRALRAQHRMLEACFDPDLVCEITLQPVRRHGVDAAILFSDIVVPLKAAGIGLDIVPDVGPVIEHPIRSVADVEGMKPLEPVQVSAVTDAVSMLVRELGEVPLIGFAGAPFTLASYLVEGGPSRHHERTKAMMLGEPATWHALMTALTDLTIAFLQAQVDAGIDALQVFDSWAGTLSLADYRTYVLPHTTRVFATLAAAGVPMTHFGVGTAELLGAMSEALGAAPATMVGVDWRTSLVAAAARVKPGTALQGNLDPVVLLAGWPVAEGRARRGGRGGGRPRLQLGPRCAAGNRSRHHHRGGDAGALAVSASYCVVGGGISGLVAAYRLRLAAGPRAAITLLDPADRLGGVLRTERVGGQPFDVGAEAFIVRRPEMLDLLGELGLAGRQLSPTGTRPLIYSGARLHQLPQGTLQGIPAQASSLLGLVDDETVARILDERSRPLQWSRGADPSVAELVGDRFGPQVVTRSVDPLLTGVYAGSSATIGLRSAVPSLAAALDRGARSLTDAVREALPPPSGAPVFGAVDGGYTVLLEELRRRADVRWAQVAAVRVDRRGRGWSVLDDEGASWYADAVLLAVPAPHLPSLIEHIAPRTAAAARRIRVASAAVVALALPGGTPLPQQSGVLVAAGERLNAKAITMSSRKWGRRGNVEMVRLSFGRYGDDMAANTGDEDLLAWSARDLNTLFGVAVEPVDSHVHRWIDAMPQYGPGHADLIAELRAGLPPTLAVAGGYLDGIGVPACVGTATRAAAELVYSGVAR
;
A
#
# COMPACT_ATOMS: atom_id res chain seq x y z
N MET A 1 -3.70 -48.85 19.10
CA MET A 1 -2.29 -48.46 18.89
C MET A 1 -2.29 -46.99 18.53
N ASN A 2 -1.43 -46.16 19.12
CA ASN A 2 -1.34 -44.74 18.77
C ASN A 2 -0.74 -44.64 17.35
N THR A 3 -1.50 -44.14 16.37
CA THR A 3 -1.05 -43.94 14.99
C THR A 3 -0.18 -42.70 14.82
N ARG A 4 -0.01 -41.89 15.88
CA ARG A 4 0.85 -40.70 15.83
C ARG A 4 2.33 -41.06 15.80
N ARG A 5 3.04 -40.41 14.88
CA ARG A 5 4.50 -40.40 14.85
C ARG A 5 5.05 -39.33 15.78
N GLU A 6 6.20 -39.61 16.39
CA GLU A 6 6.99 -38.61 17.12
C GLU A 6 8.13 -38.15 16.22
N LEU A 7 8.06 -36.90 15.78
CA LEU A 7 9.03 -36.29 14.85
C LEU A 7 9.68 -35.06 15.51
N PRO A 8 10.49 -35.25 16.58
CA PRO A 8 11.00 -34.15 17.41
C PRO A 8 11.89 -33.17 16.64
N ASP A 9 12.57 -33.68 15.61
CA ASP A 9 13.53 -32.95 14.78
C ASP A 9 12.89 -32.24 13.58
N SER A 10 11.60 -32.46 13.31
CA SER A 10 10.89 -31.81 12.20
C SER A 10 10.87 -30.27 12.36
N PRO A 11 11.45 -29.51 11.41
CA PRO A 11 11.39 -28.05 11.41
C PRO A 11 9.96 -27.51 11.36
N TYR A 12 9.09 -28.16 10.58
CA TYR A 12 7.71 -27.74 10.40
C TYR A 12 6.92 -27.90 11.70
N LEU A 13 6.99 -29.08 12.34
CA LEU A 13 6.28 -29.33 13.60
C LEU A 13 6.86 -28.49 14.74
N ALA A 14 8.16 -28.25 14.77
CA ALA A 14 8.76 -27.32 15.72
C ALA A 14 8.17 -25.90 15.58
N ALA A 15 8.13 -25.37 14.35
CA ALA A 15 7.63 -24.02 14.09
C ALA A 15 6.16 -23.83 14.48
N VAL A 16 5.26 -24.74 14.07
CA VAL A 16 3.82 -24.63 14.38
C VAL A 16 3.53 -24.79 15.88
N SER A 17 4.35 -25.56 16.60
CA SER A 17 4.26 -25.68 18.06
C SER A 17 4.96 -24.55 18.82
N GLY A 18 5.50 -23.55 18.12
CA GLY A 18 6.20 -22.41 18.73
C GLY A 18 7.56 -22.76 19.34
N ARG A 19 8.12 -23.94 19.01
CA ARG A 19 9.52 -24.30 19.29
C ARG A 19 10.43 -23.65 18.24
N ASN A 20 11.70 -23.46 18.57
CA ASN A 20 12.67 -22.92 17.62
C ASN A 20 13.17 -24.05 16.69
N PRO A 21 12.88 -24.02 15.39
CA PRO A 21 13.39 -25.03 14.47
C PRO A 21 14.87 -24.81 14.17
N HIS A 22 15.59 -25.87 13.80
CA HIS A 22 17.01 -25.77 13.44
C HIS A 22 17.26 -25.04 12.09
N ARG A 23 16.21 -24.91 11.27
CA ARG A 23 16.15 -24.08 10.06
C ARG A 23 14.72 -23.61 9.82
N VAL A 24 14.53 -22.59 8.99
CA VAL A 24 13.19 -22.16 8.59
C VAL A 24 12.54 -23.25 7.73
N PRO A 25 11.38 -23.82 8.10
CA PRO A 25 10.74 -24.86 7.33
C PRO A 25 10.20 -24.32 5.99
N VAL A 26 10.40 -25.08 4.92
CA VAL A 26 9.88 -24.80 3.58
C VAL A 26 9.03 -25.95 3.09
N TRP A 27 7.80 -25.62 2.71
CA TRP A 27 6.92 -26.46 1.91
C TRP A 27 6.11 -25.55 0.98
N PHE A 28 5.49 -26.11 -0.05
CA PHE A 28 4.76 -25.31 -1.05
C PHE A 28 3.27 -25.64 -1.01
N MET A 29 2.41 -24.64 -1.02
CA MET A 29 0.99 -24.91 -1.29
C MET A 29 0.86 -25.43 -2.74
N ARG A 30 0.18 -26.57 -2.93
CA ARG A 30 0.14 -27.33 -4.19
C ARG A 30 1.52 -27.87 -4.64
N GLN A 31 2.17 -28.66 -3.79
CA GLN A 31 3.49 -29.27 -4.05
C GLN A 31 3.49 -30.16 -5.30
N ALA A 32 2.49 -31.03 -5.42
CA ALA A 32 2.24 -31.82 -6.61
C ALA A 32 1.42 -30.98 -7.60
N GLY A 33 2.11 -30.39 -8.57
CA GLY A 33 1.51 -29.45 -9.51
C GLY A 33 2.07 -29.55 -10.92
N ARG A 34 1.47 -28.81 -11.85
CA ARG A 34 1.84 -28.80 -13.27
C ARG A 34 3.30 -28.36 -13.55
N SER A 35 4.04 -27.92 -12.54
CA SER A 35 5.48 -27.66 -12.61
C SER A 35 6.33 -28.93 -12.65
N LEU A 36 5.84 -30.07 -12.13
CA LEU A 36 6.58 -31.32 -12.05
C LEU A 36 6.33 -32.17 -13.32
N PRO A 37 7.37 -32.53 -14.10
CA PRO A 37 7.24 -33.40 -15.26
C PRO A 37 6.60 -34.76 -14.94
N GLU A 38 7.02 -35.39 -13.84
CA GLU A 38 6.52 -36.67 -13.34
C GLU A 38 5.01 -36.62 -12.99
N TYR A 39 4.57 -35.55 -12.33
CA TYR A 39 3.15 -35.31 -12.06
C TYR A 39 2.35 -35.15 -13.35
N ARG A 40 2.87 -34.37 -14.32
CA ARG A 40 2.20 -34.17 -15.62
C ARG A 40 2.05 -35.49 -16.38
N ALA A 41 3.06 -36.35 -16.35
CA ALA A 41 3.03 -37.65 -17.01
C ALA A 41 1.94 -38.56 -16.41
N LEU A 42 1.79 -38.59 -15.09
CA LEU A 42 0.72 -39.34 -14.41
C LEU A 42 -0.65 -38.72 -14.66
N ARG A 43 -0.80 -37.40 -14.50
CA ARG A 43 -2.09 -36.70 -14.70
C ARG A 43 -2.61 -36.73 -16.14
N ALA A 44 -1.76 -37.01 -17.12
CA ALA A 44 -2.19 -37.21 -18.51
C ALA A 44 -3.02 -38.50 -18.69
N GLN A 45 -2.88 -39.46 -17.76
CA GLN A 45 -3.51 -40.78 -17.86
C GLN A 45 -4.71 -40.97 -16.92
N HIS A 46 -4.84 -40.10 -15.90
CA HIS A 46 -5.86 -40.23 -14.86
C HIS A 46 -6.67 -38.93 -14.70
N ARG A 47 -7.92 -39.00 -14.23
CA ARG A 47 -8.72 -37.81 -13.88
C ARG A 47 -8.41 -37.35 -12.45
N MET A 48 -8.67 -36.07 -12.13
CA MET A 48 -8.22 -35.48 -10.86
C MET A 48 -8.86 -36.18 -9.66
N LEU A 49 -10.20 -36.22 -9.64
CA LEU A 49 -10.94 -36.83 -8.54
C LEU A 49 -10.70 -38.34 -8.46
N GLU A 50 -10.62 -39.04 -9.60
CA GLU A 50 -10.30 -40.47 -9.64
C GLU A 50 -8.95 -40.77 -8.98
N ALA A 51 -7.91 -39.98 -9.32
CA ALA A 51 -6.60 -40.13 -8.72
C ALA A 51 -6.58 -39.84 -7.20
N CYS A 52 -7.56 -39.09 -6.66
CA CYS A 52 -7.68 -38.86 -5.21
C CYS A 52 -8.28 -40.05 -4.44
N PHE A 53 -8.86 -41.04 -5.14
CA PHE A 53 -9.42 -42.27 -4.56
C PHE A 53 -8.62 -43.52 -4.93
N ASP A 54 -7.42 -43.36 -5.50
CA ASP A 54 -6.46 -44.43 -5.77
C ASP A 54 -5.27 -44.28 -4.80
N PRO A 55 -5.14 -45.16 -3.79
CA PRO A 55 -4.11 -45.03 -2.76
C PRO A 55 -2.67 -45.02 -3.29
N ASP A 56 -2.39 -45.80 -4.34
CA ASP A 56 -1.06 -45.89 -4.94
C ASP A 56 -0.72 -44.59 -5.67
N LEU A 57 -1.67 -44.04 -6.44
CA LEU A 57 -1.48 -42.75 -7.12
C LEU A 57 -1.34 -41.59 -6.13
N VAL A 58 -2.16 -41.54 -5.07
CA VAL A 58 -2.05 -40.53 -4.02
C VAL A 58 -0.68 -40.60 -3.36
N CYS A 59 -0.21 -41.80 -3.03
CA CYS A 59 1.09 -42.01 -2.39
C CYS A 59 2.23 -41.53 -3.30
N GLU A 60 2.27 -42.02 -4.53
CA GLU A 60 3.32 -41.67 -5.49
C GLU A 60 3.35 -40.16 -5.76
N ILE A 61 2.20 -39.54 -6.05
CA ILE A 61 2.12 -38.11 -6.36
C ILE A 61 2.55 -37.25 -5.16
N THR A 62 2.19 -37.64 -3.93
CA THR A 62 2.56 -36.91 -2.71
C THR A 62 4.09 -36.98 -2.46
N LEU A 63 4.73 -38.10 -2.78
CA LEU A 63 6.17 -38.31 -2.56
C LEU A 63 7.06 -37.58 -3.59
N GLN A 64 6.55 -37.28 -4.79
CA GLN A 64 7.31 -36.59 -5.83
C GLN A 64 7.99 -35.28 -5.38
N PRO A 65 7.27 -34.28 -4.84
CA PRO A 65 7.90 -33.04 -4.38
C PRO A 65 8.86 -33.26 -3.20
N VAL A 66 8.61 -34.26 -2.35
CA VAL A 66 9.51 -34.63 -1.25
C VAL A 66 10.84 -35.11 -1.82
N ARG A 67 10.81 -36.07 -2.75
CA ARG A 67 12.00 -36.63 -3.42
C ARG A 67 12.75 -35.59 -4.24
N ARG A 68 12.03 -34.69 -4.91
CA ARG A 68 12.63 -33.69 -5.81
C ARG A 68 13.22 -32.48 -5.08
N HIS A 69 12.54 -31.99 -4.05
CA HIS A 69 12.87 -30.70 -3.43
C HIS A 69 13.33 -30.78 -1.99
N GLY A 70 13.18 -31.92 -1.31
CA GLY A 70 13.58 -32.07 0.10
C GLY A 70 12.81 -31.14 1.04
N VAL A 71 11.52 -30.93 0.77
CA VAL A 71 10.62 -30.10 1.57
C VAL A 71 10.50 -30.58 3.03
N ASP A 72 10.26 -29.65 3.95
CA ASP A 72 10.18 -29.91 5.40
C ASP A 72 8.82 -30.43 5.87
N ALA A 73 7.84 -30.51 4.96
CA ALA A 73 6.54 -31.15 5.15
C ALA A 73 5.97 -31.60 3.80
N ALA A 74 5.26 -32.72 3.80
CA ALA A 74 4.46 -33.20 2.68
C ALA A 74 2.99 -32.83 2.91
N ILE A 75 2.29 -32.35 1.88
CA ILE A 75 0.84 -32.21 1.91
C ILE A 75 0.22 -33.33 1.08
N LEU A 76 -0.81 -33.98 1.63
CA LEU A 76 -1.56 -35.04 0.96
C LEU A 76 -1.96 -34.60 -0.46
N PHE A 77 -1.78 -35.46 -1.46
CA PHE A 77 -2.37 -35.20 -2.78
C PHE A 77 -3.88 -35.45 -2.73
N SER A 78 -4.65 -34.37 -2.73
CA SER A 78 -6.12 -34.39 -2.71
C SER A 78 -6.67 -33.10 -3.32
N ASP A 79 -7.99 -32.94 -3.36
CA ASP A 79 -8.68 -31.68 -3.65
C ASP A 79 -9.58 -31.28 -2.48
N ILE A 80 -9.78 -29.97 -2.29
CA ILE A 80 -10.62 -29.44 -1.21
C ILE A 80 -12.07 -29.92 -1.31
N VAL A 81 -12.55 -30.31 -2.50
CA VAL A 81 -13.92 -30.82 -2.72
C VAL A 81 -14.07 -32.34 -2.56
N VAL A 82 -12.98 -33.07 -2.28
CA VAL A 82 -13.04 -34.53 -2.07
C VAL A 82 -14.05 -34.97 -1.01
N PRO A 83 -14.25 -34.26 0.13
CA PRO A 83 -15.29 -34.62 1.09
C PRO A 83 -16.69 -34.66 0.47
N LEU A 84 -17.01 -33.71 -0.42
CA LEU A 84 -18.30 -33.65 -1.12
C LEU A 84 -18.47 -34.86 -2.05
N LYS A 85 -17.41 -35.20 -2.81
CA LYS A 85 -17.42 -36.35 -3.70
C LYS A 85 -17.59 -37.66 -2.93
N ALA A 86 -16.88 -37.81 -1.80
CA ALA A 86 -16.97 -38.98 -0.94
C ALA A 86 -18.38 -39.14 -0.34
N ALA A 87 -19.04 -38.04 0.03
CA ALA A 87 -20.43 -38.02 0.50
C ALA A 87 -21.48 -38.33 -0.60
N GLY A 88 -21.04 -38.57 -1.85
CA GLY A 88 -21.90 -38.93 -2.96
C GLY A 88 -22.49 -37.75 -3.72
N ILE A 89 -21.96 -36.53 -3.52
CA ILE A 89 -22.40 -35.36 -4.30
C ILE A 89 -21.87 -35.49 -5.73
N GLY A 90 -22.79 -35.35 -6.69
CA GLY A 90 -22.50 -35.29 -8.11
C GLY A 90 -21.67 -34.05 -8.45
N LEU A 91 -20.35 -34.21 -8.44
CA LEU A 91 -19.41 -33.17 -8.86
C LEU A 91 -18.27 -33.74 -9.69
N ASP A 92 -17.74 -32.88 -10.56
CA ASP A 92 -16.57 -33.14 -11.39
C ASP A 92 -15.69 -31.88 -11.47
N ILE A 93 -14.39 -32.07 -11.73
CA ILE A 93 -13.44 -30.97 -11.96
C ILE A 93 -13.18 -30.89 -13.46
N VAL A 94 -13.85 -29.95 -14.12
CA VAL A 94 -13.75 -29.75 -15.56
C VAL A 94 -12.49 -28.94 -15.87
N PRO A 95 -11.63 -29.39 -16.82
CA PRO A 95 -10.45 -28.64 -17.24
C PRO A 95 -10.79 -27.20 -17.62
N ASP A 96 -10.00 -26.26 -17.11
CA ASP A 96 -10.11 -24.80 -17.36
C ASP A 96 -11.42 -24.13 -16.89
N VAL A 97 -12.34 -24.89 -16.28
CA VAL A 97 -13.59 -24.39 -15.68
C VAL A 97 -13.55 -24.50 -14.15
N GLY A 98 -13.06 -25.63 -13.61
CA GLY A 98 -13.04 -25.90 -12.17
C GLY A 98 -14.15 -26.85 -11.71
N PRO A 99 -14.50 -26.86 -10.41
CA PRO A 99 -15.56 -27.71 -9.87
C PRO A 99 -16.92 -27.32 -10.44
N VAL A 100 -17.65 -28.30 -10.96
CA VAL A 100 -19.03 -28.17 -11.44
C VAL A 100 -19.91 -29.14 -10.64
N ILE A 101 -21.02 -28.63 -10.10
CA ILE A 101 -21.97 -29.40 -9.30
C ILE A 101 -23.19 -29.73 -10.17
N GLU A 102 -23.52 -31.01 -10.26
CA GLU A 102 -24.64 -31.52 -11.06
C GLU A 102 -25.98 -30.98 -10.57
N HIS A 103 -26.18 -30.97 -9.24
CA HIS A 103 -27.39 -30.46 -8.59
C HIS A 103 -27.02 -29.41 -7.52
N PRO A 104 -26.92 -28.13 -7.90
CA PRO A 104 -26.60 -27.06 -6.96
C PRO A 104 -27.69 -26.89 -5.89
N ILE A 105 -27.31 -26.50 -4.67
CA ILE A 105 -28.23 -26.26 -3.56
C ILE A 105 -29.01 -24.95 -3.81
N ARG A 106 -30.35 -25.03 -3.75
CA ARG A 106 -31.26 -23.89 -3.97
C ARG A 106 -32.23 -23.68 -2.82
N SER A 107 -32.46 -24.67 -1.98
CA SER A 107 -33.48 -24.67 -0.93
C SER A 107 -33.07 -25.50 0.29
N VAL A 108 -33.81 -25.37 1.38
CA VAL A 108 -33.62 -26.20 2.59
C VAL A 108 -33.84 -27.69 2.32
N ALA A 109 -34.76 -28.05 1.42
CA ALA A 109 -35.00 -29.44 1.05
C ALA A 109 -33.78 -30.09 0.38
N ASP A 110 -33.02 -29.31 -0.40
CA ASP A 110 -31.77 -29.79 -0.99
C ASP A 110 -30.70 -30.06 0.08
N VAL A 111 -30.69 -29.26 1.15
CA VAL A 111 -29.79 -29.44 2.30
C VAL A 111 -30.17 -30.69 3.09
N GLU A 112 -31.46 -30.90 3.35
CA GLU A 112 -31.98 -32.08 4.07
C GLU A 112 -31.72 -33.38 3.30
N GLY A 113 -31.58 -33.31 1.98
CA GLY A 113 -31.20 -34.44 1.13
C GLY A 113 -29.72 -34.84 1.22
N MET A 114 -28.85 -34.04 1.86
CA MET A 114 -27.43 -34.35 2.01
C MET A 114 -27.22 -35.50 3.00
N LYS A 115 -26.45 -36.51 2.55
CA LYS A 115 -26.13 -37.68 3.37
C LYS A 115 -24.90 -37.42 4.25
N PRO A 116 -24.86 -37.95 5.48
CA PRO A 116 -23.64 -38.00 6.27
C PRO A 116 -22.53 -38.78 5.55
N LEU A 117 -21.29 -38.48 5.91
CA LEU A 117 -20.13 -39.21 5.41
C LEU A 117 -19.88 -40.45 6.26
N GLU A 118 -19.96 -41.62 5.64
CA GLU A 118 -19.65 -42.91 6.26
C GLU A 118 -18.15 -43.23 6.14
N PRO A 119 -17.51 -43.81 7.17
CA PRO A 119 -16.07 -44.12 7.16
C PRO A 119 -15.61 -44.93 5.94
N VAL A 120 -16.45 -45.86 5.45
CA VAL A 120 -16.13 -46.69 4.28
C VAL A 120 -15.92 -45.87 3.00
N GLN A 121 -16.58 -44.70 2.88
CA GLN A 121 -16.51 -43.83 1.70
C GLN A 121 -15.17 -43.09 1.58
N VAL A 122 -14.37 -43.07 2.65
CA VAL A 122 -13.03 -42.46 2.68
C VAL A 122 -11.91 -43.47 2.89
N SER A 123 -12.21 -44.77 2.82
CA SER A 123 -11.24 -45.86 3.00
C SER A 123 -9.99 -45.69 2.13
N ALA A 124 -10.17 -45.38 0.84
CA ALA A 124 -9.04 -45.12 -0.06
C ALA A 124 -8.15 -43.95 0.39
N VAL A 125 -8.75 -42.89 0.94
CA VAL A 125 -7.99 -41.74 1.48
C VAL A 125 -7.22 -42.17 2.73
N THR A 126 -7.84 -42.95 3.63
CA THR A 126 -7.17 -43.44 4.84
C THR A 126 -6.08 -44.47 4.57
N ASP A 127 -6.26 -45.30 3.53
CA ASP A 127 -5.25 -46.24 3.05
C ASP A 127 -4.04 -45.49 2.50
N ALA A 128 -4.27 -44.46 1.68
CA ALA A 128 -3.23 -43.59 1.15
C ALA A 128 -2.43 -42.89 2.27
N VAL A 129 -3.12 -42.34 3.27
CA VAL A 129 -2.48 -41.72 4.46
C VAL A 129 -1.63 -42.76 5.19
N SER A 130 -2.16 -43.96 5.43
CA SER A 130 -1.44 -45.02 6.12
C SER A 130 -0.18 -45.47 5.37
N MET A 131 -0.22 -45.49 4.03
CA MET A 131 0.93 -45.76 3.18
C MET A 131 1.96 -44.64 3.27
N LEU A 132 1.53 -43.38 3.14
CA LEU A 132 2.41 -42.21 3.19
C LEU A 132 3.13 -42.07 4.53
N VAL A 133 2.44 -42.30 5.64
CA VAL A 133 3.02 -42.25 7.00
C VAL A 133 4.18 -43.24 7.16
N ARG A 134 4.15 -44.39 6.45
CA ARG A 134 5.25 -45.37 6.43
C ARG A 134 6.41 -44.94 5.53
N GLU A 135 6.12 -44.30 4.40
CA GLU A 135 7.11 -43.93 3.38
C GLU A 135 7.85 -42.61 3.67
N LEU A 136 7.21 -41.66 4.37
CA LEU A 136 7.73 -40.29 4.51
C LEU A 136 8.91 -40.14 5.48
N GLY A 137 9.24 -41.17 6.27
CA GLY A 137 10.29 -41.08 7.29
C GLY A 137 10.09 -39.89 8.23
N GLU A 138 11.09 -39.01 8.33
CA GLU A 138 11.07 -37.83 9.21
C GLU A 138 10.25 -36.64 8.69
N VAL A 139 9.70 -36.72 7.47
CA VAL A 139 8.91 -35.63 6.88
C VAL A 139 7.45 -35.75 7.37
N PRO A 140 6.90 -34.73 8.05
CA PRO A 140 5.52 -34.76 8.50
C PRO A 140 4.53 -34.67 7.34
N LEU A 141 3.40 -35.36 7.46
CA LEU A 141 2.27 -35.34 6.53
C LEU A 141 1.19 -34.37 7.01
N ILE A 142 0.81 -33.44 6.14
CA ILE A 142 -0.30 -32.50 6.33
C ILE A 142 -1.52 -33.09 5.62
N GLY A 143 -2.53 -33.47 6.40
CA GLY A 143 -3.88 -33.74 5.90
C GLY A 143 -4.67 -32.46 5.72
N PHE A 144 -5.72 -32.47 4.90
CA PHE A 144 -6.52 -31.26 4.70
C PHE A 144 -7.95 -31.50 4.21
N ALA A 145 -8.75 -30.45 4.29
CA ALA A 145 -10.10 -30.34 3.72
C ALA A 145 -10.43 -28.89 3.34
N GLY A 146 -11.44 -28.70 2.49
CA GLY A 146 -12.07 -27.39 2.31
C GLY A 146 -12.86 -26.96 3.54
N ALA A 147 -12.86 -25.66 3.84
CA ALA A 147 -13.68 -25.10 4.92
C ALA A 147 -15.17 -25.11 4.55
N PRO A 148 -16.10 -25.15 5.53
CA PRO A 148 -17.54 -25.18 5.28
C PRO A 148 -18.03 -24.06 4.35
N PHE A 149 -17.56 -22.82 4.52
CA PHE A 149 -17.93 -21.69 3.66
C PHE A 149 -17.49 -21.91 2.20
N THR A 150 -16.27 -22.40 2.03
CA THR A 150 -15.71 -22.67 0.71
C THR A 150 -16.48 -23.79 0.00
N LEU A 151 -16.83 -24.86 0.72
CA LEU A 151 -17.65 -25.96 0.18
C LEU A 151 -19.08 -25.50 -0.15
N ALA A 152 -19.70 -24.72 0.74
CA ALA A 152 -21.03 -24.14 0.52
C ALA A 152 -21.05 -23.27 -0.72
N SER A 153 -19.98 -22.49 -0.95
CA SER A 153 -19.86 -21.64 -2.13
C SER A 153 -19.90 -22.46 -3.41
N TYR A 154 -19.19 -23.59 -3.49
CA TYR A 154 -19.27 -24.47 -4.68
C TYR A 154 -20.67 -25.07 -4.86
N LEU A 155 -21.27 -25.58 -3.78
CA LEU A 155 -22.60 -26.19 -3.81
C LEU A 155 -23.70 -25.21 -4.23
N VAL A 156 -23.64 -23.97 -3.76
CA VAL A 156 -24.65 -22.95 -4.06
C VAL A 156 -24.40 -22.31 -5.44
N GLU A 157 -23.15 -22.01 -5.79
CA GLU A 157 -22.88 -21.40 -7.11
C GLU A 157 -23.16 -22.40 -8.24
N GLY A 158 -22.77 -23.67 -8.04
CA GLY A 158 -22.89 -24.75 -9.01
C GLY A 158 -21.76 -24.82 -10.05
N GLY A 159 -20.85 -23.84 -10.03
CA GLY A 159 -19.74 -23.68 -10.95
C GLY A 159 -18.81 -22.55 -10.53
N PRO A 160 -17.83 -22.17 -11.36
CA PRO A 160 -16.92 -21.07 -11.04
C PRO A 160 -17.68 -19.74 -10.92
N SER A 161 -17.40 -19.00 -9.85
CA SER A 161 -18.01 -17.70 -9.56
C SER A 161 -16.95 -16.76 -8.99
N ARG A 162 -16.89 -15.53 -9.49
CA ARG A 162 -15.90 -14.52 -9.03
C ARG A 162 -16.36 -13.77 -7.79
N HIS A 163 -17.67 -13.55 -7.66
CA HIS A 163 -18.25 -12.71 -6.61
C HIS A 163 -19.08 -13.49 -5.58
N HIS A 164 -19.35 -14.79 -5.84
CA HIS A 164 -20.18 -15.67 -5.03
C HIS A 164 -21.56 -15.08 -4.72
N GLU A 165 -22.19 -14.50 -5.75
CA GLU A 165 -23.42 -13.73 -5.61
C GLU A 165 -24.58 -14.57 -5.06
N ARG A 166 -24.71 -15.83 -5.51
CA ARG A 166 -25.77 -16.73 -5.04
C ARG A 166 -25.51 -17.20 -3.63
N THR A 167 -24.27 -17.53 -3.31
CA THR A 167 -23.85 -17.87 -1.94
C THR A 167 -24.18 -16.74 -0.98
N LYS A 168 -23.79 -15.51 -1.31
CA LYS A 168 -24.06 -14.34 -0.47
C LYS A 168 -25.55 -14.00 -0.40
N ALA A 169 -26.29 -14.14 -1.50
CA ALA A 169 -27.73 -13.95 -1.51
C ALA A 169 -28.44 -14.94 -0.57
N MET A 170 -28.07 -16.23 -0.58
CA MET A 170 -28.63 -17.22 0.35
C MET A 170 -28.20 -16.93 1.79
N MET A 171 -26.91 -16.63 2.02
CA MET A 171 -26.37 -16.32 3.34
C MET A 171 -27.10 -15.14 4.01
N LEU A 172 -27.41 -14.09 3.25
CA LEU A 172 -28.04 -12.87 3.75
C LEU A 172 -29.57 -12.94 3.73
N GLY A 173 -30.15 -13.49 2.67
CA GLY A 173 -31.60 -13.52 2.43
C GLY A 173 -32.32 -14.71 3.07
N GLU A 174 -31.61 -15.83 3.29
CA GLU A 174 -32.15 -17.06 3.86
C GLU A 174 -31.24 -17.65 4.97
N PRO A 175 -31.01 -16.94 6.09
CA PRO A 175 -30.04 -17.38 7.10
C PRO A 175 -30.32 -18.77 7.68
N ALA A 176 -31.59 -19.18 7.79
CA ALA A 176 -31.95 -20.51 8.29
C ALA A 176 -31.44 -21.63 7.36
N THR A 177 -31.71 -21.52 6.05
CA THR A 177 -31.20 -22.44 5.02
C THR A 177 -29.67 -22.44 5.02
N TRP A 178 -29.06 -21.25 5.09
CA TRP A 178 -27.61 -21.09 5.15
C TRP A 178 -26.97 -21.81 6.34
N HIS A 179 -27.48 -21.60 7.56
CA HIS A 179 -26.95 -22.23 8.76
C HIS A 179 -27.19 -23.75 8.78
N ALA A 180 -28.29 -24.23 8.19
CA ALA A 180 -28.51 -25.67 8.00
C ALA A 180 -27.43 -26.28 7.08
N LEU A 181 -27.17 -25.64 5.92
CA LEU A 181 -26.14 -26.07 4.97
C LEU A 181 -24.75 -26.07 5.61
N MET A 182 -24.39 -24.97 6.28
CA MET A 182 -23.10 -24.85 6.95
C MET A 182 -22.93 -25.86 8.08
N THR A 183 -24.00 -26.23 8.78
CA THR A 183 -23.96 -27.28 9.81
C THR A 183 -23.63 -28.63 9.20
N ALA A 184 -24.34 -29.03 8.13
CA ALA A 184 -24.09 -30.29 7.42
C ALA A 184 -22.67 -30.36 6.86
N LEU A 185 -22.17 -29.27 6.27
CA LEU A 185 -20.81 -29.19 5.74
C LEU A 185 -19.74 -29.18 6.82
N THR A 186 -20.06 -28.67 8.01
CA THR A 186 -19.18 -28.75 9.17
C THR A 186 -19.06 -30.19 9.66
N ASP A 187 -20.16 -30.93 9.76
CA ASP A 187 -20.14 -32.37 10.13
C ASP A 187 -19.35 -33.18 9.11
N LEU A 188 -19.57 -32.93 7.81
CA LEU A 188 -18.82 -33.55 6.72
C LEU A 188 -17.32 -33.28 6.82
N THR A 189 -16.93 -32.02 7.06
CA THR A 189 -15.53 -31.61 7.17
C THR A 189 -14.86 -32.26 8.38
N ILE A 190 -15.55 -32.32 9.52
CA ILE A 190 -15.06 -32.98 10.74
C ILE A 190 -14.84 -34.46 10.48
N ALA A 191 -15.83 -35.18 9.92
CA ALA A 191 -15.73 -36.61 9.66
C ALA A 191 -14.56 -36.93 8.71
N PHE A 192 -14.38 -36.13 7.66
CA PHE A 192 -13.30 -36.32 6.69
C PHE A 192 -11.91 -36.07 7.29
N LEU A 193 -11.75 -35.01 8.10
CA LEU A 193 -10.47 -34.70 8.76
C LEU A 193 -10.18 -35.70 9.89
N GLN A 194 -11.20 -36.13 10.64
CA GLN A 194 -11.05 -37.13 11.69
C GLN A 194 -10.54 -38.46 11.12
N ALA A 195 -11.07 -38.90 9.98
CA ALA A 195 -10.59 -40.11 9.32
C ALA A 195 -9.09 -40.02 8.94
N GLN A 196 -8.62 -38.86 8.47
CA GLN A 196 -7.20 -38.64 8.19
C GLN A 196 -6.34 -38.60 9.47
N VAL A 197 -6.85 -37.97 10.54
CA VAL A 197 -6.23 -37.98 11.87
C VAL A 197 -6.06 -39.41 12.39
N ASP A 198 -7.11 -40.22 12.32
CA ASP A 198 -7.10 -41.61 12.78
C ASP A 198 -6.11 -42.46 11.97
N ALA A 199 -6.00 -42.19 10.66
CA ALA A 199 -5.03 -42.81 9.76
C ALA A 199 -3.57 -42.35 10.00
N GLY A 200 -3.34 -41.27 10.75
CA GLY A 200 -2.02 -40.90 11.28
C GLY A 200 -1.35 -39.68 10.65
N ILE A 201 -2.09 -38.72 10.09
CA ILE A 201 -1.49 -37.42 9.69
C ILE A 201 -0.83 -36.72 10.90
N ASP A 202 0.27 -36.00 10.64
CA ASP A 202 1.03 -35.32 11.71
C ASP A 202 0.52 -33.89 11.96
N ALA A 203 -0.14 -33.28 10.98
CA ALA A 203 -0.78 -31.97 11.08
C ALA A 203 -1.99 -31.89 10.14
N LEU A 204 -2.91 -30.96 10.39
CA LEU A 204 -4.05 -30.71 9.51
C LEU A 204 -4.14 -29.24 9.05
N GLN A 205 -4.75 -29.04 7.90
CA GLN A 205 -5.04 -27.72 7.35
C GLN A 205 -6.48 -27.63 6.83
N VAL A 206 -7.18 -26.57 7.22
CA VAL A 206 -8.51 -26.23 6.69
C VAL A 206 -8.35 -25.07 5.71
N PHE A 207 -8.76 -25.28 4.45
CA PHE A 207 -8.65 -24.30 3.37
C PHE A 207 -9.95 -23.52 3.19
N ASP A 208 -9.96 -22.27 3.64
CA ASP A 208 -11.06 -21.33 3.40
C ASP A 208 -10.73 -20.37 2.25
N SER A 209 -10.74 -20.92 1.03
CA SER A 209 -10.27 -20.24 -0.18
C SER A 209 -11.15 -19.06 -0.59
N TRP A 210 -12.41 -19.03 -0.17
CA TRP A 210 -13.37 -17.99 -0.57
C TRP A 210 -13.68 -16.97 0.53
N ALA A 211 -13.23 -17.19 1.76
CA ALA A 211 -13.54 -16.32 2.91
C ALA A 211 -13.15 -14.86 2.70
N GLY A 212 -12.10 -14.56 1.93
CA GLY A 212 -11.68 -13.18 1.62
C GLY A 212 -12.69 -12.36 0.84
N THR A 213 -13.79 -12.97 0.38
CA THR A 213 -14.89 -12.24 -0.26
C THR A 213 -15.90 -11.66 0.73
N LEU A 214 -15.75 -11.92 2.03
CA LEU A 214 -16.65 -11.48 3.09
C LEU A 214 -16.10 -10.28 3.87
N SER A 215 -17.01 -9.45 4.38
CA SER A 215 -16.67 -8.49 5.43
C SER A 215 -16.39 -9.21 6.75
N LEU A 216 -15.68 -8.56 7.67
CA LEU A 216 -15.45 -9.12 9.02
C LEU A 216 -16.77 -9.39 9.77
N ALA A 217 -17.77 -8.52 9.58
CA ALA A 217 -19.08 -8.66 10.21
C ALA A 217 -19.81 -9.91 9.70
N ASP A 218 -19.86 -10.10 8.38
CA ASP A 218 -20.51 -11.27 7.77
C ASP A 218 -19.78 -12.56 8.14
N TYR A 219 -18.44 -12.55 8.10
CA TYR A 219 -17.64 -13.70 8.49
C TYR A 219 -17.92 -14.10 9.95
N ARG A 220 -17.97 -13.15 10.88
CA ARG A 220 -18.27 -13.42 12.30
C ARG A 220 -19.65 -14.00 12.52
N THR A 221 -20.65 -13.51 11.78
CA THR A 221 -22.05 -13.95 11.95
C THR A 221 -22.29 -15.31 11.29
N TYR A 222 -21.87 -15.47 10.04
CA TYR A 222 -22.34 -16.55 9.18
C TYR A 222 -21.34 -17.70 9.00
N VAL A 223 -20.05 -17.49 9.29
CA VAL A 223 -18.97 -18.47 9.00
C VAL A 223 -18.21 -18.88 10.24
N LEU A 224 -17.75 -17.93 11.06
CA LEU A 224 -16.90 -18.17 12.22
C LEU A 224 -17.44 -19.24 13.18
N PRO A 225 -18.75 -19.29 13.53
CA PRO A 225 -19.26 -20.31 14.45
C PRO A 225 -19.03 -21.73 13.95
N HIS A 226 -19.18 -21.95 12.65
CA HIS A 226 -19.05 -23.24 11.98
C HIS A 226 -17.59 -23.69 11.90
N THR A 227 -16.70 -22.79 11.45
CA THR A 227 -15.27 -23.08 11.39
C THR A 227 -14.67 -23.26 12.79
N THR A 228 -15.15 -22.52 13.79
CA THR A 228 -14.79 -22.73 15.21
C THR A 228 -15.17 -24.14 15.66
N ARG A 229 -16.35 -24.64 15.28
CA ARG A 229 -16.78 -26.01 15.59
C ARG A 229 -15.85 -27.06 14.98
N VAL A 230 -15.42 -26.89 13.72
CA VAL A 230 -14.44 -27.80 13.08
C VAL A 230 -13.19 -27.95 13.93
N PHE A 231 -12.54 -26.84 14.27
CA PHE A 231 -11.28 -26.89 15.03
C PHE A 231 -11.48 -27.33 16.48
N ALA A 232 -12.56 -26.89 17.13
CA ALA A 232 -12.86 -27.28 18.51
C ALA A 232 -13.10 -28.80 18.64
N THR A 233 -13.83 -29.40 17.71
CA THR A 233 -14.08 -30.85 17.72
C THR A 233 -12.79 -31.64 17.49
N LEU A 234 -11.95 -31.20 16.56
CA LEU A 234 -10.70 -31.88 16.25
C LEU A 234 -9.61 -31.62 17.30
N ALA A 235 -9.73 -30.59 18.16
CA ALA A 235 -8.67 -30.19 19.08
C ALA A 235 -8.20 -31.31 20.01
N ALA A 236 -9.10 -32.22 20.37
CA ALA A 236 -8.80 -33.41 21.18
C ALA A 236 -7.82 -34.37 20.49
N ALA A 237 -7.75 -34.36 19.16
CA ALA A 237 -6.77 -35.12 18.40
C ALA A 237 -5.33 -34.64 18.64
N GLY A 238 -5.15 -33.42 19.13
CA GLY A 238 -3.86 -32.83 19.54
C GLY A 238 -2.79 -32.74 18.44
N VAL A 239 -3.19 -32.79 17.17
CA VAL A 239 -2.33 -32.50 16.02
C VAL A 239 -2.29 -30.98 15.79
N PRO A 240 -1.17 -30.42 15.29
CA PRO A 240 -1.12 -29.02 14.88
C PRO A 240 -2.15 -28.69 13.79
N MET A 241 -2.79 -27.53 13.93
CA MET A 241 -3.91 -27.13 13.08
C MET A 241 -3.63 -25.81 12.39
N THR A 242 -3.82 -25.79 11.08
CA THR A 242 -3.74 -24.56 10.29
C THR A 242 -5.12 -24.14 9.80
N HIS A 243 -5.43 -22.86 9.98
CA HIS A 243 -6.49 -22.18 9.24
C HIS A 243 -5.89 -21.35 8.10
N PHE A 244 -6.11 -21.78 6.86
CA PHE A 244 -5.60 -21.10 5.68
C PHE A 244 -6.72 -20.36 4.95
N GLY A 245 -6.48 -19.10 4.57
CA GLY A 245 -7.46 -18.29 3.82
C GLY A 245 -6.79 -17.48 2.72
N VAL A 246 -7.55 -17.18 1.67
CA VAL A 246 -7.10 -16.35 0.55
C VAL A 246 -7.79 -14.99 0.60
N GLY A 247 -7.01 -13.91 0.53
CA GLY A 247 -7.56 -12.55 0.61
C GLY A 247 -8.13 -12.19 1.99
N THR A 248 -7.67 -12.85 3.05
CA THR A 248 -8.26 -12.79 4.39
C THR A 248 -7.51 -11.87 5.35
N ALA A 249 -6.77 -10.87 4.85
CA ALA A 249 -5.95 -9.96 5.67
C ALA A 249 -6.74 -9.36 6.85
N GLU A 250 -7.96 -8.89 6.59
CA GLU A 250 -8.86 -8.30 7.60
C GLU A 250 -9.61 -9.34 8.45
N LEU A 251 -9.53 -10.63 8.08
CA LEU A 251 -10.16 -11.74 8.80
C LEU A 251 -9.16 -12.51 9.69
N LEU A 252 -7.85 -12.24 9.59
CA LEU A 252 -6.80 -12.97 10.32
C LEU A 252 -7.08 -13.12 11.83
N GLY A 253 -7.57 -12.06 12.47
CA GLY A 253 -7.95 -12.10 13.88
C GLY A 253 -9.06 -13.12 14.16
N ALA A 254 -10.16 -13.06 13.40
CA ALA A 254 -11.28 -13.99 13.53
C ALA A 254 -10.89 -15.43 13.11
N MET A 255 -10.04 -15.59 12.09
CA MET A 255 -9.53 -16.90 11.68
C MET A 255 -8.66 -17.55 12.74
N SER A 256 -7.79 -16.77 13.40
CA SER A 256 -7.02 -17.24 14.56
C SER A 256 -7.91 -17.50 15.77
N GLU A 257 -9.02 -16.78 15.90
CA GLU A 257 -10.00 -16.99 16.95
C GLU A 257 -10.65 -18.38 16.85
N ALA A 258 -11.00 -18.78 15.63
CA ALA A 258 -11.62 -20.07 15.31
C ALA A 258 -10.79 -21.28 15.72
N LEU A 259 -9.46 -21.15 15.72
CA LEU A 259 -8.53 -22.22 16.14
C LEU A 259 -8.63 -22.52 17.65
N GLY A 260 -9.29 -21.66 18.42
CA GLY A 260 -9.67 -21.93 19.80
C GLY A 260 -8.48 -22.21 20.72
N ALA A 261 -8.60 -23.27 21.52
CA ALA A 261 -7.59 -23.73 22.47
C ALA A 261 -6.77 -24.92 21.95
N ALA A 262 -6.73 -25.15 20.62
CA ALA A 262 -5.89 -26.19 20.06
C ALA A 262 -4.41 -25.96 20.45
N PRO A 263 -3.65 -27.03 20.77
CA PRO A 263 -2.35 -26.91 21.43
C PRO A 263 -1.26 -26.27 20.55
N ALA A 264 -1.34 -26.46 19.22
CA ALA A 264 -0.44 -25.86 18.24
C ALA A 264 -1.27 -25.34 17.06
N THR A 265 -1.20 -24.04 16.79
CA THR A 265 -2.08 -23.36 15.83
C THR A 265 -1.31 -22.48 14.87
N MET A 266 -1.78 -22.42 13.63
CA MET A 266 -1.16 -21.62 12.57
C MET A 266 -2.22 -20.98 11.68
N VAL A 267 -1.93 -19.77 11.19
CA VAL A 267 -2.77 -19.08 10.20
C VAL A 267 -1.97 -18.79 8.93
N GLY A 268 -2.62 -19.00 7.78
CA GLY A 268 -2.07 -18.62 6.48
C GLY A 268 -2.12 -17.12 6.25
N VAL A 269 -1.01 -16.54 5.79
CA VAL A 269 -0.86 -15.11 5.51
C VAL A 269 -0.56 -14.92 4.02
N ASP A 270 -1.32 -14.05 3.37
CA ASP A 270 -1.10 -13.71 1.97
C ASP A 270 0.14 -12.83 1.78
N TRP A 271 0.64 -12.74 0.54
CA TRP A 271 1.89 -12.02 0.25
C TRP A 271 1.78 -10.49 0.36
N ARG A 272 0.57 -9.92 0.41
CA ARG A 272 0.35 -8.47 0.54
C ARG A 272 0.42 -8.00 2.00
N THR A 273 0.14 -8.90 2.95
CA THR A 273 0.12 -8.59 4.38
C THR A 273 1.46 -8.93 5.02
N SER A 274 2.21 -7.94 5.52
CA SER A 274 3.49 -8.23 6.19
C SER A 274 3.31 -9.17 7.38
N LEU A 275 4.29 -10.05 7.64
CA LEU A 275 4.25 -10.97 8.77
C LEU A 275 4.12 -10.24 10.12
N VAL A 276 4.68 -9.04 10.25
CA VAL A 276 4.55 -8.19 11.46
C VAL A 276 3.10 -7.75 11.66
N ALA A 277 2.45 -7.24 10.61
CA ALA A 277 1.04 -6.85 10.68
C ALA A 277 0.13 -8.06 10.94
N ALA A 278 0.41 -9.20 10.31
CA ALA A 278 -0.31 -10.44 10.57
C ALA A 278 -0.13 -10.90 12.03
N ALA A 279 1.09 -10.87 12.56
CA ALA A 279 1.39 -11.23 13.94
C ALA A 279 0.66 -10.34 14.97
N ALA A 280 0.46 -9.06 14.65
CA ALA A 280 -0.31 -8.14 15.50
C ALA A 280 -1.84 -8.37 15.43
N ARG A 281 -2.34 -9.01 14.36
CA ARG A 281 -3.77 -9.28 14.14
C ARG A 281 -4.24 -10.62 14.72
N VAL A 282 -3.37 -11.63 14.74
CA VAL A 282 -3.71 -12.98 15.24
C VAL A 282 -3.60 -13.09 16.76
N LYS A 283 -4.24 -14.11 17.34
CA LYS A 283 -4.08 -14.45 18.76
C LYS A 283 -2.59 -14.70 19.11
N PRO A 284 -2.09 -14.18 20.24
CA PRO A 284 -0.71 -14.42 20.67
C PRO A 284 -0.40 -15.92 20.79
N GLY A 285 0.59 -16.38 20.04
CA GLY A 285 0.99 -17.80 20.03
C GLY A 285 0.52 -18.61 18.84
N THR A 286 -0.28 -18.01 17.97
CA THR A 286 -0.54 -18.56 16.64
C THR A 286 0.69 -18.36 15.75
N ALA A 287 1.19 -19.45 15.17
CA ALA A 287 2.25 -19.43 14.16
C ALA A 287 1.72 -18.85 12.83
N LEU A 288 2.61 -18.38 11.97
CA LEU A 288 2.26 -17.85 10.65
C LEU A 288 2.92 -18.68 9.55
N GLN A 289 2.20 -18.93 8.45
CA GLN A 289 2.76 -19.52 7.24
C GLN A 289 2.44 -18.66 6.00
N GLY A 290 3.32 -18.69 5.00
CA GLY A 290 3.11 -18.02 3.71
C GLY A 290 3.88 -16.71 3.57
N ASN A 291 3.21 -15.69 3.03
CA ASN A 291 3.72 -14.34 2.77
C ASN A 291 4.75 -14.15 1.63
N LEU A 292 5.11 -15.19 0.88
CA LEU A 292 5.95 -15.01 -0.32
C LEU A 292 5.08 -14.78 -1.56
N ASP A 293 5.34 -13.68 -2.28
CA ASP A 293 4.69 -13.40 -3.57
C ASP A 293 5.09 -14.45 -4.62
N PRO A 294 4.15 -15.19 -5.22
CA PRO A 294 4.45 -16.20 -6.23
C PRO A 294 5.28 -15.69 -7.41
N VAL A 295 5.15 -14.40 -7.77
CA VAL A 295 5.88 -13.79 -8.90
C VAL A 295 7.38 -13.74 -8.63
N VAL A 296 7.82 -13.83 -7.38
CA VAL A 296 9.24 -13.88 -7.00
C VAL A 296 9.99 -15.01 -7.72
N LEU A 297 9.32 -16.14 -7.99
CA LEU A 297 9.93 -17.26 -8.71
C LEU A 297 10.23 -16.95 -10.19
N LEU A 298 9.60 -15.91 -10.75
CA LEU A 298 9.81 -15.45 -12.13
C LEU A 298 10.89 -14.36 -12.22
N ALA A 299 11.39 -13.85 -11.09
CA ALA A 299 12.33 -12.73 -11.04
C ALA A 299 13.82 -13.15 -11.07
N GLY A 300 14.09 -14.43 -11.28
CA GLY A 300 15.44 -15.00 -11.28
C GLY A 300 15.96 -15.35 -9.87
N TRP A 301 16.96 -16.25 -9.83
CA TRP A 301 17.46 -16.85 -8.58
C TRP A 301 17.90 -15.85 -7.51
N PRO A 302 18.67 -14.77 -7.81
CA PRO A 302 19.10 -13.84 -6.77
C PRO A 302 17.95 -13.14 -6.04
N VAL A 303 16.87 -12.81 -6.76
CA VAL A 303 15.67 -12.18 -6.17
C VAL A 303 14.91 -13.21 -5.35
N ALA A 304 14.73 -14.42 -5.88
CA ALA A 304 14.05 -15.51 -5.17
C ALA A 304 14.73 -15.88 -3.85
N GLU A 305 16.05 -16.05 -3.87
CA GLU A 305 16.84 -16.34 -2.68
C GLU A 305 16.77 -15.20 -1.66
N GLY A 306 16.92 -13.95 -2.12
CA GLY A 306 16.85 -12.78 -1.25
C GLY A 306 15.50 -12.63 -0.55
N ARG A 307 14.39 -12.84 -1.27
CA ARG A 307 13.03 -12.77 -0.72
C ARG A 307 12.71 -13.93 0.22
N ALA A 308 13.14 -15.16 -0.12
CA ALA A 308 12.96 -16.33 0.75
C ALA A 308 13.69 -16.15 2.10
N ARG A 309 14.91 -15.61 2.09
CA ARG A 309 15.68 -15.34 3.31
C ARG A 309 15.04 -14.26 4.20
N ARG A 310 14.28 -13.31 3.64
CA ARG A 310 13.55 -12.28 4.40
C ARG A 310 12.27 -12.84 5.03
N GLY A 311 11.49 -13.64 4.30
CA GLY A 311 10.27 -14.27 4.81
C GLY A 311 10.50 -15.19 6.02
N GLY A 312 11.68 -15.83 6.11
CA GLY A 312 12.03 -16.72 7.21
C GLY A 312 12.45 -16.07 8.53
N ARG A 313 12.71 -14.75 8.57
CA ARG A 313 13.22 -14.06 9.77
C ARG A 313 12.15 -13.46 10.68
N GLY A 314 10.88 -13.43 10.25
CA GLY A 314 9.77 -12.82 11.00
C GLY A 314 9.10 -13.70 12.07
N GLY A 315 9.53 -14.97 12.25
CA GLY A 315 8.83 -15.97 13.08
C GLY A 315 9.39 -16.23 14.49
N GLY A 316 10.49 -15.59 14.90
CA GLY A 316 11.09 -15.78 16.23
C GLY A 316 10.54 -14.77 17.26
N ARG A 317 9.70 -15.21 18.20
CA ARG A 317 9.13 -14.37 19.27
C ARG A 317 10.19 -13.59 20.08
N PRO A 318 9.91 -12.33 20.48
CA PRO A 318 10.55 -11.70 21.62
C PRO A 318 9.85 -12.15 22.92
N ARG A 319 10.54 -12.93 23.78
CA ARG A 319 10.17 -13.03 25.20
C ARG A 319 10.86 -11.91 25.97
N LEU A 320 10.08 -10.89 26.31
CA LEU A 320 10.40 -9.93 27.35
C LEU A 320 10.38 -10.68 28.69
N GLN A 321 11.50 -10.73 29.42
CA GLN A 321 11.50 -10.99 30.86
C GLN A 321 12.30 -9.90 31.56
N LEU A 322 11.60 -9.09 32.35
CA LEU A 322 12.13 -8.05 33.23
C LEU A 322 12.54 -8.68 34.57
N GLY A 323 13.75 -8.37 35.05
CA GLY A 323 14.12 -8.40 36.47
C GLY A 323 15.10 -9.50 36.94
N PRO A 324 15.81 -9.30 38.06
CA PRO A 324 17.26 -9.06 38.05
C PRO A 324 18.06 -10.12 38.80
N ARG A 325 19.26 -10.49 38.33
CA ARG A 325 20.32 -11.06 39.20
C ARG A 325 21.73 -10.68 38.72
N CYS A 326 22.43 -9.96 39.59
CA CYS A 326 23.88 -9.87 39.64
C CYS A 326 24.50 -11.26 39.81
N ALA A 327 25.62 -11.54 39.13
CA ALA A 327 26.80 -12.17 39.73
C ALA A 327 28.01 -12.10 38.78
N ALA A 328 29.16 -11.85 39.40
CA ALA A 328 30.48 -11.53 38.87
C ALA A 328 31.26 -12.67 38.20
N GLY A 329 32.31 -12.28 37.47
CA GLY A 329 33.55 -13.03 37.23
C GLY A 329 33.60 -13.72 35.85
N ASN A 330 34.64 -13.60 35.04
CA ASN A 330 36.05 -13.60 35.38
C ASN A 330 36.92 -12.97 34.26
N ARG A 331 38.10 -12.49 34.65
CA ARG A 331 39.12 -11.87 33.79
C ARG A 331 39.94 -12.92 33.04
N SER A 332 40.39 -12.58 31.84
CA SER A 332 41.74 -12.92 31.38
C SER A 332 42.29 -11.80 30.50
N ARG A 333 43.42 -11.24 30.94
CA ARG A 333 44.26 -10.29 30.21
C ARG A 333 45.28 -11.09 29.41
N HIS A 334 45.63 -10.64 28.21
CA HIS A 334 47.01 -10.67 27.74
C HIS A 334 47.31 -9.42 26.87
N HIS A 335 48.53 -8.93 27.04
CA HIS A 335 49.06 -7.62 26.68
C HIS A 335 49.83 -7.62 25.35
N HIS A 336 50.15 -6.39 24.91
CA HIS A 336 51.18 -5.93 23.97
C HIS A 336 50.75 -5.78 22.50
N ARG A 337 51.10 -4.70 21.77
CA ARG A 337 52.00 -3.54 21.99
C ARG A 337 51.58 -2.40 21.04
N GLY A 338 51.90 -1.17 21.41
CA GLY A 338 51.54 0.05 20.68
C GLY A 338 52.29 0.27 19.36
N GLY A 339 51.69 1.11 18.52
CA GLY A 339 52.25 1.69 17.30
C GLY A 339 51.29 2.77 16.76
N ASP A 340 51.74 4.02 16.83
CA ASP A 340 51.27 5.26 16.21
C ASP A 340 49.78 5.63 16.13
N ALA A 341 49.47 6.66 16.91
CA ALA A 341 48.29 7.50 16.82
C ALA A 341 48.33 8.38 15.56
N GLY A 342 47.86 7.84 14.44
CA GLY A 342 47.18 8.64 13.44
C GLY A 342 45.73 8.81 13.87
N ALA A 343 45.30 10.01 14.24
CA ALA A 343 43.90 10.31 14.55
C ALA A 343 43.02 10.01 13.31
N LEU A 344 42.47 8.80 13.25
CA LEU A 344 41.39 8.44 12.34
C LEU A 344 40.20 9.31 12.74
N ALA A 345 40.00 10.42 12.03
CA ALA A 345 38.80 11.23 12.14
C ALA A 345 37.58 10.31 12.05
N VAL A 346 36.83 10.19 13.15
CA VAL A 346 35.58 9.44 13.21
C VAL A 346 34.67 10.05 12.15
N SER A 347 34.32 9.27 11.12
CA SER A 347 33.44 9.74 10.06
C SER A 347 32.06 10.04 10.64
N ALA A 348 31.54 11.25 10.40
CA ALA A 348 30.19 11.62 10.80
C ALA A 348 29.15 10.62 10.26
N SER A 349 28.26 10.17 11.14
CA SER A 349 27.18 9.23 10.83
C SER A 349 25.82 9.95 10.82
N TYR A 350 25.06 9.77 9.74
CA TYR A 350 23.74 10.33 9.56
C TYR A 350 22.72 9.23 9.28
N CYS A 351 21.52 9.37 9.83
CA CYS A 351 20.37 8.55 9.48
C CYS A 351 19.27 9.43 8.86
N VAL A 352 18.80 9.06 7.67
CA VAL A 352 17.68 9.70 6.97
C VAL A 352 16.50 8.74 7.00
N VAL A 353 15.39 9.17 7.57
CA VAL A 353 14.15 8.37 7.65
C VAL A 353 13.16 8.91 6.63
N GLY A 354 12.80 8.09 5.64
CA GLY A 354 11.96 8.48 4.50
C GLY A 354 12.78 8.73 3.24
N GLY A 355 12.47 7.95 2.21
CA GLY A 355 13.15 7.84 0.92
C GLY A 355 12.51 8.64 -0.20
N GLY A 356 11.64 9.59 0.12
CA GLY A 356 11.09 10.55 -0.85
C GLY A 356 12.13 11.56 -1.34
N ILE A 357 11.72 12.48 -2.21
CA ILE A 357 12.61 13.53 -2.74
C ILE A 357 13.29 14.34 -1.63
N SER A 358 12.60 14.67 -0.54
CA SER A 358 13.21 15.40 0.59
C SER A 358 14.31 14.60 1.27
N GLY A 359 14.12 13.29 1.47
CA GLY A 359 15.14 12.43 2.08
C GLY A 359 16.35 12.23 1.17
N LEU A 360 16.12 11.99 -0.12
CA LEU A 360 17.20 11.81 -1.10
C LEU A 360 18.03 13.09 -1.31
N VAL A 361 17.36 14.25 -1.42
CA VAL A 361 18.06 15.54 -1.50
C VAL A 361 18.83 15.80 -0.21
N ALA A 362 18.24 15.55 0.96
CA ALA A 362 18.94 15.70 2.23
C ALA A 362 20.18 14.81 2.31
N ALA A 363 20.07 13.54 1.94
CA ALA A 363 21.20 12.61 1.89
C ALA A 363 22.31 13.09 0.94
N TYR A 364 21.94 13.56 -0.26
CA TYR A 364 22.87 14.14 -1.21
C TYR A 364 23.59 15.39 -0.65
N ARG A 365 22.85 16.30 -0.01
CA ARG A 365 23.40 17.51 0.61
C ARG A 365 24.32 17.17 1.79
N LEU A 366 23.95 16.20 2.62
CA LEU A 366 24.79 15.67 3.70
C LEU A 366 26.08 15.07 3.14
N ARG A 367 26.01 14.29 2.05
CA ARG A 367 27.18 13.73 1.37
C ARG A 367 28.13 14.82 0.87
N LEU A 368 27.61 15.87 0.24
CA LEU A 368 28.42 16.99 -0.24
C LEU A 368 29.10 17.75 0.92
N ALA A 369 28.38 17.98 2.01
CA ALA A 369 28.86 18.80 3.11
C ALA A 369 29.80 18.04 4.07
N ALA A 370 29.52 16.77 4.39
CA ALA A 370 30.31 15.96 5.30
C ALA A 370 31.42 15.15 4.59
N GLY A 371 31.39 15.10 3.26
CA GLY A 371 32.42 14.47 2.42
C GLY A 371 32.21 12.98 2.15
N PRO A 372 33.09 12.37 1.35
CA PRO A 372 32.91 11.01 0.81
C PRO A 372 33.02 9.91 1.87
N ARG A 373 33.58 10.21 3.05
CA ARG A 373 33.69 9.24 4.15
C ARG A 373 32.49 9.23 5.09
N ALA A 374 31.54 10.16 4.96
CA ALA A 374 30.35 10.19 5.81
C ALA A 374 29.55 8.89 5.68
N ALA A 375 29.08 8.35 6.81
CA ALA A 375 28.22 7.18 6.81
C ALA A 375 26.77 7.66 6.75
N ILE A 376 26.04 7.37 5.68
CA ILE A 376 24.65 7.81 5.51
C ILE A 376 23.76 6.59 5.34
N THR A 377 22.92 6.33 6.34
CA THR A 377 21.92 5.25 6.28
C THR A 377 20.56 5.87 5.96
N LEU A 378 19.84 5.30 5.01
CA LEU A 378 18.49 5.71 4.65
C LEU A 378 17.51 4.59 4.99
N LEU A 379 16.51 4.85 5.82
CA LEU A 379 15.45 3.90 6.18
C LEU A 379 14.18 4.27 5.43
N ASP A 380 13.71 3.38 4.57
CA ASP A 380 12.41 3.50 3.90
C ASP A 380 11.88 2.11 3.53
N PRO A 381 10.64 1.74 3.91
CA PRO A 381 10.11 0.39 3.70
C PRO A 381 9.63 0.12 2.27
N ALA A 382 9.55 1.13 1.40
CA ALA A 382 8.97 0.99 0.07
C ALA A 382 9.76 0.02 -0.82
N ASP A 383 9.12 -0.49 -1.87
CA ASP A 383 9.77 -1.33 -2.90
C ASP A 383 10.83 -0.55 -3.70
N ARG A 384 10.72 0.77 -3.72
CA ARG A 384 11.61 1.71 -4.40
C ARG A 384 11.63 3.06 -3.69
N LEU A 385 12.73 3.79 -3.82
CA LEU A 385 12.84 5.17 -3.35
C LEU A 385 12.11 6.13 -4.29
N GLY A 386 11.71 7.29 -3.78
CA GLY A 386 10.99 8.33 -4.52
C GLY A 386 9.74 8.86 -3.82
N GLY A 387 9.13 8.05 -2.95
CA GLY A 387 7.87 8.39 -2.29
C GLY A 387 6.78 8.74 -3.31
N VAL A 388 6.14 9.90 -3.14
CA VAL A 388 5.14 10.44 -4.08
C VAL A 388 5.67 10.74 -5.48
N LEU A 389 7.00 10.82 -5.68
CA LEU A 389 7.56 10.94 -7.02
C LEU A 389 7.77 9.54 -7.58
N ARG A 390 6.80 9.10 -8.41
CA ARG A 390 6.78 7.76 -8.96
C ARG A 390 6.53 7.80 -10.46
N THR A 391 7.47 7.23 -11.19
CA THR A 391 7.39 6.99 -12.63
C THR A 391 7.09 5.51 -12.84
N GLU A 392 6.05 5.21 -13.61
CA GLU A 392 5.70 3.86 -14.04
C GLU A 392 5.85 3.71 -15.55
N ARG A 393 5.79 2.47 -16.04
CA ARG A 393 5.69 2.22 -17.49
C ARG A 393 4.23 2.04 -17.86
N VAL A 394 3.73 2.90 -18.74
CA VAL A 394 2.35 2.84 -19.27
C VAL A 394 2.41 3.04 -20.77
N GLY A 395 1.81 2.14 -21.55
CA GLY A 395 1.89 2.14 -23.01
C GLY A 395 3.33 2.02 -23.53
N GLY A 396 4.19 1.31 -22.78
CA GLY A 396 5.62 1.17 -23.08
C GLY A 396 6.50 2.39 -22.76
N GLN A 397 5.94 3.46 -22.20
CA GLN A 397 6.63 4.73 -21.95
C GLN A 397 6.72 5.08 -20.46
N PRO A 398 7.77 5.79 -20.01
CA PRO A 398 7.83 6.31 -18.66
C PRO A 398 6.76 7.37 -18.44
N PHE A 399 6.01 7.24 -17.35
CA PHE A 399 4.90 8.13 -17.05
C PHE A 399 4.76 8.38 -15.54
N ASP A 400 4.72 9.66 -15.15
CA ASP A 400 4.67 10.05 -13.74
C ASP A 400 3.23 9.96 -13.18
N VAL A 401 3.04 9.02 -12.26
CA VAL A 401 1.74 8.73 -11.60
C VAL A 401 1.59 9.45 -10.26
N GLY A 402 2.56 10.29 -9.89
CA GLY A 402 2.52 11.22 -8.76
C GLY A 402 2.50 12.68 -9.19
N ALA A 403 3.51 13.45 -8.82
CA ALA A 403 3.74 14.75 -9.47
C ALA A 403 4.30 14.51 -10.89
N GLU A 404 3.75 15.20 -11.89
CA GLU A 404 4.23 15.15 -13.29
C GLU A 404 5.07 16.39 -13.65
N ALA A 405 4.94 17.47 -12.89
CA ALA A 405 5.54 18.75 -13.22
C ALA A 405 6.10 19.45 -11.98
N PHE A 406 7.01 20.38 -12.19
CA PHE A 406 7.49 21.32 -11.19
C PHE A 406 7.39 22.76 -11.72
N ILE A 407 7.32 23.73 -10.82
CA ILE A 407 7.29 25.16 -11.20
C ILE A 407 8.72 25.62 -11.48
N VAL A 408 9.00 26.09 -12.69
CA VAL A 408 10.36 26.51 -13.12
C VAL A 408 10.76 27.88 -12.58
N ARG A 409 9.79 28.67 -12.09
CA ARG A 409 10.04 29.99 -11.46
C ARG A 409 10.73 29.88 -10.09
N ARG A 410 10.85 28.65 -9.57
CA ARG A 410 11.52 28.31 -8.32
C ARG A 410 12.88 27.69 -8.68
N PRO A 411 14.00 28.38 -8.40
CA PRO A 411 15.32 27.96 -8.89
C PRO A 411 15.78 26.63 -8.30
N GLU A 412 15.28 26.25 -7.12
CA GLU A 412 15.76 25.09 -6.35
C GLU A 412 15.82 23.79 -7.16
N MET A 413 14.84 23.58 -8.04
CA MET A 413 14.79 22.39 -8.88
C MET A 413 15.71 22.50 -10.11
N LEU A 414 15.83 23.69 -10.70
CA LEU A 414 16.72 23.92 -11.84
C LEU A 414 18.19 23.82 -11.43
N ASP A 415 18.53 24.39 -10.28
CA ASP A 415 19.86 24.31 -9.69
C ASP A 415 20.23 22.85 -9.41
N LEU A 416 19.32 22.09 -8.80
CA LEU A 416 19.53 20.67 -8.53
C LEU A 416 19.75 19.86 -9.82
N LEU A 417 18.97 20.10 -10.88
CA LEU A 417 19.19 19.46 -12.18
C LEU A 417 20.56 19.84 -12.76
N GLY A 418 20.97 21.10 -12.66
CA GLY A 418 22.28 21.57 -13.10
C GLY A 418 23.42 20.85 -12.38
N GLU A 419 23.37 20.80 -11.05
CA GLU A 419 24.36 20.13 -10.20
C GLU A 419 24.52 18.63 -10.50
N LEU A 420 23.41 17.96 -10.80
CA LEU A 420 23.36 16.53 -11.12
C LEU A 420 23.72 16.25 -12.59
N GLY A 421 23.96 17.26 -13.41
CA GLY A 421 24.24 17.11 -14.84
C GLY A 421 23.01 16.73 -15.67
N LEU A 422 21.81 17.04 -15.18
CA LEU A 422 20.52 16.69 -15.77
C LEU A 422 19.80 17.91 -16.41
N ALA A 423 20.44 19.07 -16.52
CA ALA A 423 19.84 20.26 -17.12
C ALA A 423 19.29 20.00 -18.55
N GLY A 424 19.99 19.20 -19.36
CA GLY A 424 19.55 18.81 -20.71
C GLY A 424 18.35 17.87 -20.76
N ARG A 425 17.83 17.41 -19.61
CA ARG A 425 16.65 16.55 -19.48
C ARG A 425 15.40 17.32 -19.08
N GLN A 426 15.47 18.64 -18.95
CA GLN A 426 14.29 19.45 -18.66
C GLN A 426 13.37 19.54 -19.88
N LEU A 427 12.09 19.22 -19.69
CA LEU A 427 11.05 19.44 -20.69
C LEU A 427 10.36 20.78 -20.48
N SER A 428 10.07 21.44 -21.60
CA SER A 428 9.19 22.60 -21.65
C SER A 428 7.82 22.20 -22.22
N PRO A 429 6.73 22.78 -21.72
CA PRO A 429 5.40 22.51 -22.25
C PRO A 429 5.25 23.07 -23.67
N THR A 430 4.35 22.48 -24.45
CA THR A 430 4.06 22.85 -25.86
C THR A 430 3.37 24.21 -26.04
N GLY A 431 3.07 24.91 -24.95
CA GLY A 431 2.29 26.16 -24.95
C GLY A 431 0.77 25.96 -24.81
N THR A 432 0.29 24.73 -24.79
CA THR A 432 -1.12 24.38 -24.58
C THR A 432 -1.60 24.76 -23.18
N ARG A 433 -2.81 25.33 -23.09
CA ARG A 433 -3.42 25.76 -21.82
C ARG A 433 -4.54 24.81 -21.39
N PRO A 434 -4.82 24.68 -20.08
CA PRO A 434 -5.93 23.87 -19.61
C PRO A 434 -7.26 24.61 -19.79
N LEU A 435 -8.35 23.86 -19.69
CA LEU A 435 -9.72 24.36 -19.61
C LEU A 435 -10.25 24.25 -18.18
N ILE A 436 -11.34 24.96 -17.88
CA ILE A 436 -12.16 24.74 -16.70
C ILE A 436 -13.48 24.08 -17.12
N TYR A 437 -13.87 23.00 -16.47
CA TYR A 437 -15.21 22.45 -16.60
C TYR A 437 -16.12 23.00 -15.51
N SER A 438 -17.15 23.75 -15.89
CA SER A 438 -18.13 24.33 -14.97
C SER A 438 -19.47 24.60 -15.67
N GLY A 439 -20.57 24.36 -14.96
CA GLY A 439 -21.93 24.49 -15.50
C GLY A 439 -22.19 23.51 -16.64
N ALA A 440 -21.67 22.28 -16.52
CA ALA A 440 -21.69 21.25 -17.56
C ALA A 440 -21.09 21.68 -18.91
N ARG A 441 -20.15 22.63 -18.93
CA ARG A 441 -19.50 23.16 -20.13
C ARG A 441 -18.01 23.41 -19.90
N LEU A 442 -17.24 23.39 -20.99
CA LEU A 442 -15.81 23.73 -21.00
C LEU A 442 -15.60 25.23 -21.24
N HIS A 443 -14.75 25.84 -20.43
CA HIS A 443 -14.37 27.25 -20.47
C HIS A 443 -12.86 27.39 -20.63
N GLN A 444 -12.43 28.47 -21.28
CA GLN A 444 -11.01 28.83 -21.29
C GLN A 444 -10.55 29.20 -19.88
N LEU A 445 -9.31 28.87 -19.54
CA LEU A 445 -8.72 29.33 -18.28
C LEU A 445 -8.70 30.87 -18.26
N PRO A 446 -9.33 31.53 -17.26
CA PRO A 446 -9.34 32.97 -17.14
C PRO A 446 -7.94 33.61 -17.20
N GLN A 447 -7.84 34.73 -17.90
CA GLN A 447 -6.61 35.54 -17.93
C GLN A 447 -6.70 36.69 -16.93
N GLY A 448 -5.55 37.22 -16.52
CA GLY A 448 -5.52 38.31 -15.53
C GLY A 448 -6.01 37.87 -14.15
N THR A 449 -5.78 36.60 -13.80
CA THR A 449 -6.14 36.06 -12.48
C THR A 449 -4.89 35.59 -11.74
N LEU A 450 -4.89 35.73 -10.41
CA LEU A 450 -3.90 35.17 -9.51
C LEU A 450 -4.50 33.94 -8.83
N GLN A 451 -4.11 32.73 -9.24
CA GLN A 451 -4.70 31.47 -8.75
C GLN A 451 -6.25 31.46 -8.85
N GLY A 452 -6.79 32.01 -9.95
CA GLY A 452 -8.24 32.09 -10.20
C GLY A 452 -8.91 33.32 -9.62
N ILE A 453 -8.23 34.10 -8.77
CA ILE A 453 -8.74 35.34 -8.21
C ILE A 453 -8.61 36.46 -9.27
N PRO A 454 -9.71 37.11 -9.70
CA PRO A 454 -9.67 38.06 -10.81
C PRO A 454 -9.07 39.41 -10.45
N ALA A 455 -8.25 39.99 -11.34
CA ALA A 455 -7.80 41.38 -11.25
C ALA A 455 -8.79 42.38 -11.87
N GLN A 456 -9.78 41.88 -12.60
CA GLN A 456 -10.84 42.66 -13.25
C GLN A 456 -12.03 41.76 -13.57
N ALA A 457 -13.23 42.32 -13.59
CA ALA A 457 -14.45 41.55 -13.81
C ALA A 457 -14.52 40.86 -15.18
N SER A 458 -13.96 41.50 -16.21
CA SER A 458 -13.92 40.93 -17.57
C SER A 458 -13.15 39.61 -17.67
N SER A 459 -12.30 39.29 -16.69
CA SER A 459 -11.58 38.02 -16.62
C SER A 459 -12.50 36.80 -16.49
N LEU A 460 -13.70 36.97 -15.90
CA LEU A 460 -14.61 35.86 -15.58
C LEU A 460 -15.89 35.84 -16.42
N LEU A 461 -15.98 36.66 -17.47
CA LEU A 461 -17.14 36.67 -18.38
C LEU A 461 -17.39 35.29 -18.96
N GLY A 462 -18.64 34.82 -18.85
CA GLY A 462 -19.09 33.51 -19.32
C GLY A 462 -18.82 32.36 -18.34
N LEU A 463 -17.89 32.51 -17.40
CA LEU A 463 -17.64 31.51 -16.34
C LEU A 463 -18.57 31.70 -15.13
N VAL A 464 -18.86 32.97 -14.80
CA VAL A 464 -19.82 33.37 -13.74
C VAL A 464 -20.96 34.19 -14.34
N ASP A 465 -22.05 34.34 -13.61
CA ASP A 465 -23.21 35.14 -14.04
C ASP A 465 -23.00 36.66 -13.96
N ASP A 466 -23.92 37.40 -14.57
CA ASP A 466 -23.85 38.87 -14.67
C ASP A 466 -23.90 39.55 -13.29
N GLU A 467 -24.62 38.97 -12.32
CA GLU A 467 -24.65 39.47 -10.94
C GLU A 467 -23.28 39.35 -10.29
N THR A 468 -22.59 38.22 -10.46
CA THR A 468 -21.23 38.01 -9.98
C THR A 468 -20.25 38.97 -10.67
N VAL A 469 -20.38 39.19 -11.99
CA VAL A 469 -19.57 40.16 -12.73
C VAL A 469 -19.76 41.57 -12.17
N ALA A 470 -21.01 42.01 -11.94
CA ALA A 470 -21.32 43.29 -11.34
C ALA A 470 -20.73 43.41 -9.92
N ARG A 471 -20.83 42.36 -9.11
CA ARG A 471 -20.22 42.30 -7.77
C ARG A 471 -18.71 42.52 -7.78
N ILE A 472 -18.01 41.96 -8.78
CA ILE A 472 -16.55 42.16 -8.96
C ILE A 472 -16.26 43.60 -9.38
N LEU A 473 -17.04 44.18 -10.29
CA LEU A 473 -16.89 45.58 -10.72
C LEU A 473 -17.05 46.55 -9.54
N ASP A 474 -18.06 46.31 -8.71
CA ASP A 474 -18.39 47.17 -7.57
C ASP A 474 -17.55 46.88 -6.32
N GLU A 475 -16.67 45.87 -6.32
CA GLU A 475 -15.90 45.48 -5.13
C GLU A 475 -15.04 46.62 -4.56
N ARG A 476 -14.52 47.49 -5.44
CA ARG A 476 -13.68 48.64 -5.05
C ARG A 476 -14.44 49.73 -4.30
N SER A 477 -15.76 49.79 -4.41
CA SER A 477 -16.58 50.77 -3.69
C SER A 477 -16.94 50.30 -2.27
N ARG A 478 -16.75 49.01 -1.96
CA ARG A 478 -17.02 48.42 -0.65
C ARG A 478 -15.76 48.46 0.23
N PRO A 479 -15.84 48.94 1.49
CA PRO A 479 -14.71 48.91 2.40
C PRO A 479 -14.15 47.49 2.59
N LEU A 480 -12.82 47.35 2.61
CA LEU A 480 -12.13 46.11 2.95
C LEU A 480 -11.57 46.21 4.38
N GLN A 481 -11.99 45.30 5.25
CA GLN A 481 -11.42 45.18 6.59
C GLN A 481 -10.28 44.16 6.55
N TRP A 482 -9.04 44.61 6.77
CA TRP A 482 -7.86 43.76 6.82
C TRP A 482 -7.00 44.09 8.02
N SER A 483 -6.65 43.06 8.80
CA SER A 483 -5.65 43.15 9.87
C SER A 483 -4.33 42.63 9.35
N ARG A 484 -3.25 43.39 9.50
CA ARG A 484 -1.90 42.94 9.12
C ARG A 484 -1.58 41.62 9.84
N GLY A 485 -1.12 40.63 9.09
CA GLY A 485 -0.87 39.29 9.63
C GLY A 485 -2.06 38.33 9.56
N ALA A 486 -3.28 38.81 9.23
CA ALA A 486 -4.45 37.94 9.08
C ALA A 486 -4.21 36.85 8.02
N ASP A 487 -4.80 35.68 8.23
CA ASP A 487 -4.68 34.51 7.36
C ASP A 487 -6.01 33.76 7.24
N PRO A 488 -7.08 34.40 6.74
CA PRO A 488 -8.35 33.71 6.52
C PRO A 488 -8.18 32.60 5.48
N SER A 489 -9.18 31.72 5.38
CA SER A 489 -9.23 30.81 4.23
C SER A 489 -9.36 31.61 2.92
N VAL A 490 -8.88 31.06 1.81
CA VAL A 490 -9.01 31.73 0.50
C VAL A 490 -10.49 31.94 0.15
N ALA A 491 -11.36 30.96 0.40
CA ALA A 491 -12.78 31.06 0.10
C ALA A 491 -13.50 32.13 0.93
N GLU A 492 -13.11 32.31 2.20
CA GLU A 492 -13.71 33.32 3.08
C GLU A 492 -13.49 34.73 2.50
N LEU A 493 -12.23 35.06 2.18
CA LEU A 493 -11.90 36.35 1.60
C LEU A 493 -12.49 36.51 0.19
N VAL A 494 -12.32 35.53 -0.70
CA VAL A 494 -12.81 35.63 -2.08
C VAL A 494 -14.34 35.60 -2.15
N GLY A 495 -14.99 34.80 -1.31
CA GLY A 495 -16.44 34.68 -1.25
C GLY A 495 -17.10 35.97 -0.76
N ASP A 496 -16.56 36.59 0.29
CA ASP A 496 -17.03 37.90 0.75
C ASP A 496 -16.89 38.96 -0.35
N ARG A 497 -15.71 39.04 -0.98
CA ARG A 497 -15.39 40.11 -1.92
C ARG A 497 -15.98 39.89 -3.31
N PHE A 498 -15.93 38.70 -3.87
CA PHE A 498 -16.34 38.44 -5.25
C PHE A 498 -17.52 37.48 -5.40
N GLY A 499 -17.96 36.83 -4.32
CA GLY A 499 -19.12 35.94 -4.32
C GLY A 499 -18.77 34.46 -4.54
N PRO A 500 -19.73 33.56 -4.29
CA PRO A 500 -19.50 32.11 -4.23
C PRO A 500 -19.17 31.47 -5.59
N GLN A 501 -19.62 32.06 -6.71
CA GLN A 501 -19.29 31.54 -8.04
C GLN A 501 -17.81 31.71 -8.37
N VAL A 502 -17.17 32.79 -7.92
CA VAL A 502 -15.72 32.98 -8.12
C VAL A 502 -14.92 31.92 -7.36
N VAL A 503 -15.34 31.61 -6.14
CA VAL A 503 -14.74 30.55 -5.33
C VAL A 503 -14.85 29.21 -6.05
N THR A 504 -16.07 28.77 -6.36
CA THR A 504 -16.34 27.42 -6.85
C THR A 504 -15.90 27.18 -8.29
N ARG A 505 -16.04 28.19 -9.17
CA ARG A 505 -15.81 28.04 -10.61
C ARG A 505 -14.44 28.50 -11.08
N SER A 506 -13.75 29.35 -10.32
CA SER A 506 -12.45 29.91 -10.72
C SER A 506 -11.30 29.52 -9.78
N VAL A 507 -11.48 29.73 -8.47
CA VAL A 507 -10.40 29.52 -7.49
C VAL A 507 -10.20 28.05 -7.11
N ASP A 508 -11.28 27.36 -6.73
CA ASP A 508 -11.22 25.94 -6.33
C ASP A 508 -10.58 25.02 -7.38
N PRO A 509 -10.94 25.07 -8.68
CA PRO A 509 -10.33 24.19 -9.68
C PRO A 509 -8.79 24.27 -9.70
N LEU A 510 -8.22 25.45 -9.45
CA LEU A 510 -6.77 25.66 -9.43
C LEU A 510 -6.12 25.15 -8.14
N LEU A 511 -6.74 25.39 -6.99
CA LEU A 511 -6.19 24.97 -5.69
C LEU A 511 -6.37 23.46 -5.46
N THR A 512 -7.53 22.90 -5.82
CA THR A 512 -7.79 21.45 -5.73
C THR A 512 -6.82 20.66 -6.61
N GLY A 513 -6.45 21.18 -7.78
CA GLY A 513 -5.48 20.53 -8.66
C GLY A 513 -4.07 20.39 -8.06
N VAL A 514 -3.67 21.28 -7.15
CA VAL A 514 -2.34 21.29 -6.53
C VAL A 514 -2.34 20.57 -5.18
N TYR A 515 -3.32 20.85 -4.32
CA TYR A 515 -3.32 20.41 -2.92
C TYR A 515 -4.23 19.21 -2.66
N ALA A 516 -5.03 18.78 -3.65
CA ALA A 516 -6.21 17.95 -3.41
C ALA A 516 -7.17 18.54 -2.36
N GLY A 517 -7.02 19.83 -2.02
CA GLY A 517 -7.75 20.52 -0.97
C GLY A 517 -8.89 21.39 -1.50
N SER A 518 -9.37 22.28 -0.66
CA SER A 518 -10.39 23.28 -0.97
C SER A 518 -9.91 24.68 -0.62
N SER A 519 -10.34 25.69 -1.38
CA SER A 519 -10.15 27.09 -1.01
C SER A 519 -10.77 27.43 0.36
N ALA A 520 -11.77 26.67 0.79
CA ALA A 520 -12.43 26.82 2.10
C ALA A 520 -11.56 26.40 3.28
N THR A 521 -10.52 25.60 3.05
CA THR A 521 -9.68 25.07 4.12
C THR A 521 -8.24 25.57 4.05
N ILE A 522 -7.76 26.01 2.89
CA ILE A 522 -6.38 26.49 2.74
C ILE A 522 -6.25 27.97 3.13
N GLY A 523 -5.24 28.31 3.92
CA GLY A 523 -4.95 29.67 4.35
C GLY A 523 -4.40 30.53 3.21
N LEU A 524 -4.77 31.81 3.18
CA LEU A 524 -4.36 32.78 2.16
C LEU A 524 -2.84 32.88 2.02
N ARG A 525 -2.11 32.94 3.13
CA ARG A 525 -0.65 33.08 3.15
C ARG A 525 0.07 31.87 2.58
N SER A 526 -0.52 30.69 2.73
CA SER A 526 -0.02 29.44 2.17
C SER A 526 -0.31 29.31 0.68
N ALA A 527 -1.51 29.68 0.26
CA ALA A 527 -1.97 29.53 -1.12
C ALA A 527 -1.44 30.62 -2.06
N VAL A 528 -1.47 31.88 -1.60
CA VAL A 528 -1.21 33.07 -2.42
C VAL A 528 -0.41 34.11 -1.62
N PRO A 529 0.86 33.83 -1.25
CA PRO A 529 1.65 34.69 -0.35
C PRO A 529 1.85 36.12 -0.88
N SER A 530 1.94 36.31 -2.20
CA SER A 530 2.07 37.65 -2.80
C SER A 530 0.82 38.52 -2.58
N LEU A 531 -0.36 37.90 -2.57
CA LEU A 531 -1.63 38.58 -2.31
C LEU A 531 -1.72 39.00 -0.85
N ALA A 532 -1.42 38.10 0.08
CA ALA A 532 -1.36 38.43 1.51
C ALA A 532 -0.37 39.57 1.79
N ALA A 533 0.78 39.58 1.12
CA ALA A 533 1.77 40.65 1.25
C ALA A 533 1.26 42.00 0.70
N ALA A 534 0.49 42.01 -0.39
CA ALA A 534 -0.12 43.24 -0.90
C ALA A 534 -1.20 43.80 0.05
N LEU A 535 -2.01 42.92 0.66
CA LEU A 535 -2.98 43.30 1.68
C LEU A 535 -2.29 43.87 2.93
N ASP A 536 -1.21 43.24 3.40
CA ASP A 536 -0.41 43.74 4.53
C ASP A 536 0.23 45.12 4.26
N ARG A 537 0.47 45.47 2.99
CA ARG A 537 0.93 46.81 2.58
C ARG A 537 -0.19 47.85 2.50
N GLY A 538 -1.44 47.47 2.78
CA GLY A 538 -2.57 48.39 2.84
C GLY A 538 -3.34 48.56 1.53
N ALA A 539 -3.38 47.52 0.68
CA ALA A 539 -4.26 47.54 -0.49
C ALA A 539 -5.72 47.85 -0.10
N ARG A 540 -6.35 48.78 -0.84
CA ARG A 540 -7.68 49.32 -0.52
C ARG A 540 -8.84 48.40 -0.88
N SER A 541 -8.59 47.41 -1.72
CA SER A 541 -9.56 46.44 -2.21
C SER A 541 -8.87 45.12 -2.56
N LEU A 542 -9.62 44.02 -2.64
CA LEU A 542 -9.05 42.75 -3.08
C LEU A 542 -8.60 42.84 -4.54
N THR A 543 -9.34 43.57 -5.37
CA THR A 543 -8.98 43.80 -6.77
C THR A 543 -7.62 44.51 -6.91
N ASP A 544 -7.35 45.53 -6.10
CA ASP A 544 -6.06 46.24 -6.12
C ASP A 544 -4.92 45.34 -5.64
N ALA A 545 -5.16 44.58 -4.57
CA ALA A 545 -4.17 43.63 -4.05
C ALA A 545 -3.79 42.56 -5.08
N VAL A 546 -4.76 42.04 -5.84
CA VAL A 546 -4.52 41.08 -6.92
C VAL A 546 -3.74 41.73 -8.07
N ARG A 547 -4.09 42.96 -8.48
CA ARG A 547 -3.37 43.69 -9.53
C ARG A 547 -1.91 43.92 -9.18
N GLU A 548 -1.64 44.26 -7.92
CA GLU A 548 -0.27 44.45 -7.42
C GLU A 548 0.50 43.13 -7.35
N ALA A 549 -0.17 42.04 -6.95
CA ALA A 549 0.44 40.73 -6.79
C ALA A 549 0.57 39.93 -8.10
N LEU A 550 -0.07 40.37 -9.18
CA LEU A 550 0.00 39.72 -10.48
C LEU A 550 1.42 39.82 -11.06
N PRO A 551 2.04 38.69 -11.44
CA PRO A 551 3.32 38.75 -12.13
C PRO A 551 3.15 39.40 -13.51
N PRO A 552 4.19 40.09 -14.01
CA PRO A 552 4.15 40.65 -15.36
C PRO A 552 3.92 39.55 -16.41
N PRO A 553 3.24 39.86 -17.53
CA PRO A 553 3.09 38.91 -18.62
C PRO A 553 4.45 38.38 -19.08
N SER A 554 4.57 37.07 -19.17
CA SER A 554 5.81 36.40 -19.60
C SER A 554 5.48 35.26 -20.54
N GLY A 555 6.25 35.14 -21.61
CA GLY A 555 6.22 33.99 -22.51
C GLY A 555 6.96 32.77 -21.96
N ALA A 556 7.64 32.91 -20.82
CA ALA A 556 8.36 31.81 -20.19
C ALA A 556 7.37 30.75 -19.65
N PRO A 557 7.70 29.45 -19.79
CA PRO A 557 6.86 28.40 -19.25
C PRO A 557 6.74 28.51 -17.73
N VAL A 558 5.58 28.16 -17.18
CA VAL A 558 5.36 28.10 -15.72
C VAL A 558 5.83 26.77 -15.16
N PHE A 559 5.64 25.70 -15.93
CA PHE A 559 5.91 24.33 -15.54
C PHE A 559 7.04 23.74 -16.36
N GLY A 560 7.77 22.82 -15.76
CA GLY A 560 8.73 21.93 -16.40
C GLY A 560 8.50 20.49 -15.94
N ALA A 561 9.07 19.54 -16.67
CA ALA A 561 9.08 18.12 -16.31
C ALA A 561 10.47 17.53 -16.59
N VAL A 562 10.71 16.29 -16.15
CA VAL A 562 11.96 15.57 -16.38
C VAL A 562 11.76 14.56 -17.51
N ASP A 563 12.61 14.62 -18.54
CA ASP A 563 12.61 13.65 -19.62
C ASP A 563 12.98 12.25 -19.09
N GLY A 564 12.05 11.31 -19.24
CA GLY A 564 12.12 9.97 -18.64
C GLY A 564 11.44 9.85 -17.28
N GLY A 565 10.78 10.92 -16.82
CA GLY A 565 10.08 10.98 -15.53
C GLY A 565 11.00 11.25 -14.35
N TYR A 566 10.41 11.45 -13.17
CA TYR A 566 11.19 11.73 -11.95
C TYR A 566 12.15 10.61 -11.54
N THR A 567 11.93 9.37 -11.98
CA THR A 567 12.87 8.25 -11.73
C THR A 567 14.31 8.59 -12.12
N VAL A 568 14.51 9.37 -13.19
CA VAL A 568 15.84 9.80 -13.66
C VAL A 568 16.55 10.66 -12.62
N LEU A 569 15.83 11.62 -12.02
CA LEU A 569 16.35 12.46 -10.95
C LEU A 569 16.63 11.64 -9.69
N LEU A 570 15.70 10.77 -9.31
CA LEU A 570 15.76 10.02 -8.07
C LEU A 570 16.91 9.01 -8.06
N GLU A 571 17.14 8.31 -9.17
CA GLU A 571 18.26 7.39 -9.30
C GLU A 571 19.61 8.12 -9.29
N GLU A 572 19.70 9.29 -9.93
CA GLU A 572 20.94 10.08 -9.90
C GLU A 572 21.21 10.64 -8.50
N LEU A 573 20.19 11.11 -7.77
CA LEU A 573 20.30 11.49 -6.36
C LEU A 573 20.78 10.32 -5.50
N ARG A 574 20.16 9.15 -5.64
CA ARG A 574 20.53 7.93 -4.91
C ARG A 574 21.99 7.56 -5.16
N ARG A 575 22.40 7.58 -6.43
CA ARG A 575 23.77 7.28 -6.87
C ARG A 575 24.78 8.27 -6.28
N ARG A 576 24.50 9.58 -6.31
CA ARG A 576 25.42 10.61 -5.80
C ARG A 576 25.43 10.73 -4.28
N ALA A 577 24.32 10.44 -3.61
CA ALA A 577 24.26 10.41 -2.16
C ALA A 577 25.02 9.21 -1.58
N ASP A 578 25.13 8.11 -2.33
CA ASP A 578 25.81 6.87 -1.91
C ASP A 578 25.32 6.42 -0.53
N VAL A 579 24.00 6.23 -0.42
CA VAL A 579 23.34 5.86 0.83
C VAL A 579 23.34 4.35 1.03
N ARG A 580 23.51 3.92 2.28
CA ARG A 580 23.11 2.58 2.70
C ARG A 580 21.60 2.56 2.89
N TRP A 581 20.87 2.15 1.86
CA TRP A 581 19.43 1.97 1.97
C TRP A 581 19.08 0.68 2.74
N ALA A 582 18.41 0.85 3.88
CA ALA A 582 17.75 -0.20 4.62
C ALA A 582 16.25 -0.16 4.29
N GLN A 583 15.74 -1.25 3.71
CA GLN A 583 14.36 -1.34 3.28
C GLN A 583 13.44 -1.76 4.43
N VAL A 584 13.35 -0.90 5.44
CA VAL A 584 12.67 -1.11 6.72
C VAL A 584 11.94 0.16 7.13
N ALA A 585 10.87 0.05 7.92
CA ALA A 585 10.19 1.21 8.48
C ALA A 585 10.86 1.61 9.79
N ALA A 586 11.17 2.89 9.97
CA ALA A 586 11.50 3.39 11.30
C ALA A 586 10.25 3.37 12.18
N VAL A 587 10.39 2.93 13.43
CA VAL A 587 9.32 2.85 14.42
C VAL A 587 9.52 3.87 15.53
N ARG A 588 10.78 4.13 15.91
CA ARG A 588 11.08 5.04 17.03
C ARG A 588 12.47 5.64 16.91
N VAL A 589 12.63 6.88 17.38
CA VAL A 589 13.93 7.56 17.50
C VAL A 589 14.23 7.83 18.96
N ASP A 590 15.21 7.12 19.52
CA ASP A 590 15.64 7.25 20.90
C ASP A 590 16.95 8.05 21.02
N ARG A 591 17.13 8.78 22.12
CA ARG A 591 18.41 9.41 22.44
C ARG A 591 19.43 8.34 22.81
N ARG A 592 20.63 8.35 22.21
CA ARG A 592 21.74 7.44 22.56
C ARG A 592 23.05 8.20 22.72
N GLY A 593 23.40 8.49 23.97
CA GLY A 593 24.58 9.31 24.28
C GLY A 593 24.49 10.70 23.66
N ARG A 594 25.48 11.06 22.83
CA ARG A 594 25.50 12.35 22.11
C ARG A 594 24.74 12.34 20.78
N GLY A 595 24.35 11.16 20.29
CA GLY A 595 23.62 10.97 19.04
C GLY A 595 22.27 10.29 19.27
N TRP A 596 21.86 9.48 18.30
CA TRP A 596 20.53 8.91 18.18
C TRP A 596 20.58 7.42 17.86
N SER A 597 19.55 6.71 18.26
CA SER A 597 19.25 5.35 17.85
C SER A 597 17.90 5.35 17.16
N VAL A 598 17.84 4.95 15.90
CA VAL A 598 16.58 4.73 15.18
C VAL A 598 16.27 3.24 15.24
N LEU A 599 15.15 2.87 15.85
CA LEU A 599 14.63 1.51 15.89
C LEU A 599 13.76 1.27 14.65
N ASP A 600 14.01 0.18 13.94
CA ASP A 600 13.16 -0.25 12.82
C ASP A 600 12.09 -1.28 13.22
N ASP A 601 11.23 -1.60 12.27
CA ASP A 601 10.13 -2.56 12.40
C ASP A 601 10.58 -4.04 12.40
N GLU A 602 11.86 -4.29 12.12
CA GLU A 602 12.51 -5.59 12.29
C GLU A 602 13.21 -5.73 13.66
N GLY A 603 13.19 -4.68 14.49
CA GLY A 603 13.80 -4.66 15.81
C GLY A 603 15.30 -4.32 15.83
N ALA A 604 15.89 -3.94 14.70
CA ALA A 604 17.27 -3.48 14.63
C ALA A 604 17.39 -1.99 15.00
N SER A 605 18.52 -1.64 15.60
CA SER A 605 18.85 -0.28 16.07
C SER A 605 19.98 0.31 15.22
N TRP A 606 19.71 1.47 14.65
CA TRP A 606 20.61 2.20 13.75
C TRP A 606 21.16 3.43 14.46
N TYR A 607 22.46 3.46 14.71
CA TYR A 607 23.10 4.61 15.36
C TYR A 607 23.48 5.70 14.35
N ALA A 608 23.23 6.96 14.71
CA ALA A 608 23.72 8.12 13.98
C ALA A 608 24.02 9.29 14.92
N ASP A 609 24.96 10.16 14.52
CA ASP A 609 25.25 11.41 15.23
C ASP A 609 24.11 12.42 15.05
N ALA A 610 23.46 12.39 13.88
CA ALA A 610 22.34 13.24 13.52
C ALA A 610 21.28 12.47 12.72
N VAL A 611 20.01 12.84 12.90
CA VAL A 611 18.87 12.19 12.23
C VAL A 611 18.04 13.23 11.48
N LEU A 612 17.67 12.90 10.24
CA LEU A 612 16.75 13.69 9.43
C LEU A 612 15.46 12.88 9.20
N LEU A 613 14.32 13.47 9.55
CA LEU A 613 13.01 12.87 9.40
C LEU A 613 12.30 13.48 8.20
N ALA A 614 12.24 12.72 7.10
CA ALA A 614 11.59 13.05 5.85
C ALA A 614 10.34 12.18 5.58
N VAL A 615 9.61 11.86 6.65
CA VAL A 615 8.37 11.06 6.62
C VAL A 615 7.13 11.92 6.43
N PRO A 616 6.00 11.35 5.97
CA PRO A 616 4.71 12.05 6.00
C PRO A 616 4.35 12.54 7.41
N ALA A 617 3.65 13.68 7.49
CA ALA A 617 3.25 14.30 8.75
C ALA A 617 2.54 13.34 9.73
N PRO A 618 1.60 12.47 9.29
CA PRO A 618 0.93 11.51 10.19
C PRO A 618 1.87 10.47 10.83
N HIS A 619 3.01 10.17 10.20
CA HIS A 619 3.97 9.20 10.70
C HIS A 619 5.01 9.82 11.65
N LEU A 620 5.19 11.14 11.61
CA LEU A 620 6.18 11.83 12.43
C LEU A 620 5.93 11.66 13.95
N PRO A 621 4.70 11.79 14.48
CA PRO A 621 4.45 11.70 15.92
C PRO A 621 4.93 10.39 16.57
N SER A 622 4.63 9.23 15.98
CA SER A 622 4.99 7.93 16.57
C SER A 622 6.51 7.75 16.70
N LEU A 623 7.28 8.35 15.79
CA LEU A 623 8.74 8.28 15.83
C LEU A 623 9.35 9.06 17.01
N ILE A 624 8.77 10.22 17.37
CA ILE A 624 9.45 11.21 18.22
C ILE A 624 8.66 11.66 19.45
N GLU A 625 7.44 11.19 19.68
CA GLU A 625 6.55 11.68 20.76
C GLU A 625 7.23 11.73 22.14
N HIS A 626 8.07 10.74 22.44
CA HIS A 626 8.79 10.62 23.71
C HIS A 626 10.04 11.52 23.82
N ILE A 627 10.62 12.00 22.70
CA ILE A 627 11.81 12.88 22.69
C ILE A 627 11.50 14.33 22.30
N ALA A 628 10.41 14.57 21.57
CA ALA A 628 9.99 15.86 21.05
C ALA A 628 8.46 16.00 21.09
N PRO A 629 7.81 15.95 22.27
CA PRO A 629 6.36 15.90 22.39
C PRO A 629 5.65 17.12 21.79
N ARG A 630 6.25 18.32 21.86
CA ARG A 630 5.71 19.54 21.24
C ARG A 630 5.66 19.42 19.72
N THR A 631 6.76 18.97 19.11
CA THR A 631 6.83 18.70 17.67
C THR A 631 5.82 17.64 17.26
N ALA A 632 5.69 16.54 18.01
CA ALA A 632 4.71 15.50 17.75
C ALA A 632 3.26 16.03 17.81
N ALA A 633 2.93 16.84 18.83
CA ALA A 633 1.62 17.46 18.96
C ALA A 633 1.30 18.42 17.80
N ALA A 634 2.27 19.26 17.39
CA ALA A 634 2.12 20.13 16.22
C ALA A 634 1.92 19.31 14.94
N ALA A 635 2.69 18.24 14.73
CA ALA A 635 2.56 17.36 13.57
C ALA A 635 1.19 16.67 13.48
N ARG A 636 0.59 16.26 14.61
CA ARG A 636 -0.76 15.67 14.65
C ARG A 636 -1.86 16.62 14.14
N ARG A 637 -1.63 17.94 14.19
CA ARG A 637 -2.58 18.95 13.70
C ARG A 637 -2.53 19.13 12.19
N ILE A 638 -1.49 18.63 11.52
CA ILE A 638 -1.35 18.69 10.07
C ILE A 638 -2.26 17.64 9.44
N ARG A 639 -3.33 18.12 8.80
CA ARG A 639 -4.28 17.26 8.09
C ARG A 639 -3.71 16.86 6.73
N VAL A 640 -4.18 15.73 6.22
CA VAL A 640 -3.75 15.17 4.94
C VAL A 640 -4.98 14.76 4.13
N ALA A 641 -4.84 14.76 2.81
CA ALA A 641 -5.79 14.23 1.87
C ALA A 641 -5.19 13.04 1.13
N SER A 642 -6.08 12.17 0.66
CA SER A 642 -5.74 11.07 -0.22
C SER A 642 -6.13 11.40 -1.66
N ALA A 643 -5.42 10.83 -2.62
CA ALA A 643 -5.72 10.99 -4.03
C ALA A 643 -5.50 9.69 -4.80
N ALA A 644 -6.29 9.47 -5.84
CA ALA A 644 -6.04 8.42 -6.82
C ALA A 644 -5.69 9.05 -8.17
N VAL A 645 -4.83 8.39 -8.91
CA VAL A 645 -4.39 8.77 -10.25
C VAL A 645 -4.61 7.58 -11.17
N VAL A 646 -5.34 7.80 -12.24
CA VAL A 646 -5.50 6.84 -13.33
C VAL A 646 -4.68 7.36 -14.51
N ALA A 647 -3.65 6.61 -14.88
CA ALA A 647 -2.86 6.82 -16.07
C ALA A 647 -3.38 5.93 -17.20
N LEU A 648 -3.61 6.53 -18.36
CA LEU A 648 -4.12 5.85 -19.55
C LEU A 648 -3.17 6.10 -20.72
N ALA A 649 -2.85 5.03 -21.44
CA ALA A 649 -2.33 5.11 -22.80
C ALA A 649 -3.50 4.82 -23.75
N LEU A 650 -4.01 5.85 -24.43
CA LEU A 650 -5.05 5.67 -25.45
C LEU A 650 -4.41 5.40 -26.82
N PRO A 651 -5.09 4.72 -27.74
CA PRO A 651 -4.61 4.51 -29.09
C PRO A 651 -4.15 5.80 -29.77
N GLY A 652 -3.05 5.73 -30.53
CA GLY A 652 -2.56 6.84 -31.34
C GLY A 652 -3.65 7.36 -32.29
N GLY A 653 -3.77 8.69 -32.39
CA GLY A 653 -4.82 9.31 -33.20
C GLY A 653 -6.16 9.50 -32.49
N THR A 654 -6.31 9.08 -31.22
CA THR A 654 -7.48 9.42 -30.40
C THR A 654 -7.74 10.93 -30.46
N PRO A 655 -8.98 11.37 -30.75
CA PRO A 655 -9.31 12.78 -31.05
C PRO A 655 -9.39 13.64 -29.79
N LEU A 656 -8.33 13.63 -28.96
CA LEU A 656 -8.20 14.55 -27.84
C LEU A 656 -8.05 15.99 -28.36
N PRO A 657 -8.62 16.98 -27.68
CA PRO A 657 -8.55 18.35 -28.12
C PRO A 657 -7.17 18.95 -27.82
N GLN A 658 -6.83 20.08 -28.44
CA GLN A 658 -5.48 20.65 -28.33
C GLN A 658 -5.28 21.50 -27.05
N GLN A 659 -5.40 20.88 -25.88
CA GLN A 659 -5.24 21.51 -24.57
C GLN A 659 -4.36 20.66 -23.66
N SER A 660 -3.80 21.28 -22.62
CA SER A 660 -2.95 20.55 -21.66
C SER A 660 -3.75 19.77 -20.61
N GLY A 661 -5.03 20.08 -20.42
CA GLY A 661 -5.89 19.40 -19.46
C GLY A 661 -7.21 20.10 -19.19
N VAL A 662 -7.93 19.61 -18.18
CA VAL A 662 -9.18 20.16 -17.66
C VAL A 662 -9.11 20.18 -16.14
N LEU A 663 -9.47 21.31 -15.54
CA LEU A 663 -9.70 21.45 -14.10
C LEU A 663 -11.21 21.47 -13.85
N VAL A 664 -11.69 20.68 -12.89
CA VAL A 664 -13.12 20.51 -12.65
C VAL A 664 -13.55 21.36 -11.46
N ALA A 665 -14.54 22.23 -11.69
CA ALA A 665 -15.13 23.04 -10.63
C ALA A 665 -15.77 22.19 -9.52
N ALA A 666 -15.81 22.73 -8.31
CA ALA A 666 -16.42 22.04 -7.18
C ALA A 666 -17.94 21.88 -7.41
N GLY A 667 -18.48 20.71 -7.08
CA GLY A 667 -19.91 20.39 -7.22
C GLY A 667 -20.35 19.89 -8.62
N GLU A 668 -19.44 19.80 -9.59
CA GLU A 668 -19.73 19.20 -10.89
C GLU A 668 -19.93 17.68 -10.79
N ARG A 669 -20.65 17.11 -11.77
CA ARG A 669 -20.99 15.68 -11.82
C ARG A 669 -19.87 14.77 -12.31
N LEU A 670 -18.70 15.32 -12.66
CA LEU A 670 -17.54 14.51 -13.05
C LEU A 670 -16.90 13.90 -11.81
N ASN A 671 -16.37 12.69 -11.97
CA ASN A 671 -15.71 11.96 -10.88
C ASN A 671 -14.28 12.50 -10.66
N ALA A 672 -13.56 12.72 -11.76
CA ALA A 672 -12.21 13.30 -11.74
C ALA A 672 -12.26 14.76 -11.29
N LYS A 673 -11.30 15.17 -10.46
CA LYS A 673 -11.09 16.58 -10.10
C LYS A 673 -10.22 17.32 -11.11
N ALA A 674 -9.41 16.58 -11.85
CA ALA A 674 -8.52 17.12 -12.88
C ALA A 674 -8.14 16.04 -13.89
N ILE A 675 -7.94 16.47 -15.14
CA ILE A 675 -7.49 15.64 -16.24
C ILE A 675 -6.30 16.33 -16.90
N THR A 676 -5.23 15.60 -17.17
CA THR A 676 -4.05 16.08 -17.88
C THR A 676 -3.90 15.29 -19.18
N MET A 677 -3.82 15.99 -20.31
CA MET A 677 -3.48 15.41 -21.59
C MET A 677 -1.97 15.53 -21.77
N SER A 678 -1.24 14.61 -21.16
CA SER A 678 0.23 14.69 -21.03
C SER A 678 0.94 14.70 -22.38
N SER A 679 0.45 13.93 -23.36
CA SER A 679 0.94 13.94 -24.74
C SER A 679 0.78 15.31 -25.43
N ARG A 680 -0.26 16.07 -25.07
CA ARG A 680 -0.49 17.43 -25.58
C ARG A 680 0.36 18.44 -24.85
N LYS A 681 0.50 18.29 -23.53
CA LYS A 681 1.27 19.19 -22.66
C LYS A 681 2.77 19.13 -22.93
N TRP A 682 3.35 17.94 -23.07
CA TRP A 682 4.80 17.73 -23.18
C TRP A 682 5.28 17.32 -24.58
N GLY A 683 4.34 17.22 -25.52
CA GLY A 683 4.60 16.70 -26.86
C GLY A 683 4.46 15.18 -26.92
N ARG A 684 4.00 14.69 -28.08
CA ARG A 684 3.83 13.27 -28.32
C ARG A 684 5.17 12.57 -28.32
N ARG A 685 5.23 11.45 -27.61
CA ARG A 685 6.34 10.51 -27.57
C ARG A 685 5.70 9.15 -27.80
N GLY A 686 6.21 8.37 -28.75
CA GLY A 686 5.60 7.10 -29.16
C GLY A 686 4.24 7.20 -29.88
N ASN A 687 3.55 6.05 -29.95
CA ASN A 687 2.36 5.84 -30.79
C ASN A 687 1.03 5.85 -30.01
N VAL A 688 1.03 6.39 -28.79
CA VAL A 688 -0.13 6.42 -27.88
C VAL A 688 -0.37 7.83 -27.36
N GLU A 689 -1.62 8.15 -27.05
CA GLU A 689 -1.96 9.37 -26.33
C GLU A 689 -1.92 9.12 -24.82
N MET A 690 -0.97 9.75 -24.14
CA MET A 690 -0.88 9.69 -22.67
C MET A 690 -1.85 10.67 -22.02
N VAL A 691 -2.73 10.16 -21.16
CA VAL A 691 -3.72 10.91 -20.39
C VAL A 691 -3.67 10.50 -18.93
N ARG A 692 -3.89 11.46 -18.03
CA ARG A 692 -3.93 11.24 -16.59
C ARG A 692 -5.17 11.86 -15.98
N LEU A 693 -5.93 11.09 -15.23
CA LEU A 693 -7.07 11.56 -14.46
C LEU A 693 -6.73 11.48 -12.97
N SER A 694 -7.10 12.51 -12.23
CA SER A 694 -6.89 12.57 -10.79
C SER A 694 -8.22 12.65 -10.07
N PHE A 695 -8.33 11.93 -8.97
CA PHE A 695 -9.52 11.77 -8.16
C PHE A 695 -9.20 12.04 -6.68
N GLY A 696 -10.24 12.31 -5.90
CA GLY A 696 -10.18 12.40 -4.43
C GLY A 696 -9.84 13.80 -3.94
N ARG A 697 -10.53 14.26 -2.91
CA ARG A 697 -10.39 15.59 -2.32
C ARG A 697 -10.26 15.45 -0.81
N TYR A 698 -9.73 16.49 -0.18
CA TYR A 698 -9.67 16.56 1.27
C TYR A 698 -11.08 16.43 1.86
N GLY A 699 -11.23 15.51 2.81
CA GLY A 699 -12.51 15.21 3.45
C GLY A 699 -13.29 14.04 2.85
N ASP A 700 -12.81 13.44 1.74
CA ASP A 700 -13.35 12.18 1.23
C ASP A 700 -12.39 10.99 1.46
N ASP A 701 -12.94 9.78 1.34
CA ASP A 701 -12.26 8.49 1.49
C ASP A 701 -12.22 7.69 0.17
N MET A 702 -12.60 8.32 -0.95
CA MET A 702 -12.75 7.69 -2.26
C MET A 702 -11.46 7.00 -2.70
N ALA A 703 -10.30 7.63 -2.51
CA ALA A 703 -9.02 7.05 -2.91
C ALA A 703 -8.71 5.74 -2.17
N ALA A 704 -9.21 5.55 -0.95
CA ALA A 704 -9.01 4.33 -0.17
C ALA A 704 -10.06 3.25 -0.47
N ASN A 705 -11.31 3.66 -0.75
CA ASN A 705 -12.46 2.75 -0.75
C ASN A 705 -13.00 2.38 -2.15
N THR A 706 -12.53 3.03 -3.21
CA THR A 706 -12.97 2.75 -4.58
C THR A 706 -12.06 1.73 -5.28
N GLY A 707 -12.65 0.74 -5.98
CA GLY A 707 -11.93 -0.27 -6.74
C GLY A 707 -11.27 0.27 -8.02
N ASP A 708 -10.27 -0.45 -8.55
CA ASP A 708 -9.57 -0.05 -9.79
C ASP A 708 -10.50 -0.02 -11.00
N GLU A 709 -11.39 -1.01 -11.12
CA GLU A 709 -12.35 -1.11 -12.22
C GLU A 709 -13.32 0.08 -12.22
N ASP A 710 -13.76 0.53 -11.04
CA ASP A 710 -14.61 1.72 -10.90
C ASP A 710 -13.86 2.97 -11.35
N LEU A 711 -12.61 3.17 -10.89
CA LEU A 711 -11.80 4.33 -11.29
C LEU A 711 -11.54 4.36 -12.80
N LEU A 712 -11.34 3.21 -13.43
CA LEU A 712 -11.19 3.08 -14.88
C LEU A 712 -12.52 3.38 -15.60
N ALA A 713 -13.63 2.81 -15.14
CA ALA A 713 -14.95 3.08 -15.70
C ALA A 713 -15.36 4.56 -15.57
N TRP A 714 -15.04 5.18 -14.44
CA TRP A 714 -15.25 6.62 -14.21
C TRP A 714 -14.38 7.45 -15.13
N SER A 715 -13.13 7.03 -15.34
CA SER A 715 -12.23 7.71 -16.29
C SER A 715 -12.76 7.68 -17.72
N ALA A 716 -13.24 6.52 -18.18
CA ALA A 716 -13.85 6.39 -19.50
C ALA A 716 -15.11 7.26 -19.63
N ARG A 717 -15.99 7.27 -18.61
CA ARG A 717 -17.21 8.11 -18.60
C ARG A 717 -16.89 9.60 -18.61
N ASP A 718 -15.91 10.05 -17.84
CA ASP A 718 -15.53 11.45 -17.76
C ASP A 718 -14.89 11.91 -19.08
N LEU A 719 -14.02 11.10 -19.71
CA LEU A 719 -13.45 11.40 -21.04
C LEU A 719 -14.53 11.46 -22.12
N ASN A 720 -15.50 10.55 -22.10
CA ASN A 720 -16.62 10.58 -23.02
C ASN A 720 -17.50 11.83 -22.81
N THR A 721 -17.79 12.17 -21.56
CA THR A 721 -18.59 13.36 -21.21
C THR A 721 -17.93 14.64 -21.70
N LEU A 722 -16.61 14.75 -21.56
CA LEU A 722 -15.89 15.96 -21.91
C LEU A 722 -15.58 16.10 -23.39
N PHE A 723 -15.25 14.99 -24.06
CA PHE A 723 -14.65 15.01 -25.39
C PHE A 723 -15.31 14.08 -26.40
N GLY A 724 -16.34 13.32 -26.01
CA GLY A 724 -16.93 12.26 -26.85
C GLY A 724 -15.96 11.10 -27.13
N VAL A 725 -14.93 10.94 -26.29
CA VAL A 725 -13.93 9.87 -26.45
C VAL A 725 -14.43 8.61 -25.73
N ALA A 726 -14.82 7.62 -26.53
CA ALA A 726 -15.21 6.27 -26.08
C ALA A 726 -14.27 5.23 -26.71
N VAL A 727 -13.01 5.24 -26.30
CA VAL A 727 -11.96 4.35 -26.82
C VAL A 727 -11.35 3.59 -25.65
N GLU A 728 -11.18 2.27 -25.82
CA GLU A 728 -10.51 1.43 -24.84
C GLU A 728 -9.01 1.78 -24.78
N PRO A 729 -8.44 2.05 -23.59
CA PRO A 729 -7.00 2.25 -23.45
C PRO A 729 -6.21 1.02 -23.89
N VAL A 730 -5.06 1.23 -24.54
CA VAL A 730 -4.12 0.14 -24.86
C VAL A 730 -3.40 -0.37 -23.61
N ASP A 731 -3.29 0.47 -22.60
CA ASP A 731 -2.67 0.17 -21.31
C ASP A 731 -3.18 1.17 -20.27
N SER A 732 -3.25 0.75 -19.01
CA SER A 732 -3.69 1.60 -17.91
C SER A 732 -2.99 1.26 -16.61
N HIS A 733 -2.87 2.26 -15.74
CA HIS A 733 -2.30 2.10 -14.41
C HIS A 733 -3.06 2.95 -13.40
N VAL A 734 -3.53 2.31 -12.33
CA VAL A 734 -4.17 2.99 -11.21
C VAL A 734 -3.16 3.08 -10.06
N HIS A 735 -2.96 4.29 -9.54
CA HIS A 735 -2.09 4.53 -8.39
C HIS A 735 -2.81 5.32 -7.30
N ARG A 736 -2.64 4.91 -6.04
CA ARG A 736 -3.23 5.56 -4.87
C ARG A 736 -2.16 6.20 -4.00
N TRP A 737 -2.40 7.44 -3.62
CA TRP A 737 -1.60 8.22 -2.68
C TRP A 737 -2.43 8.47 -1.43
N ILE A 738 -2.33 7.55 -0.47
CA ILE A 738 -3.06 7.63 0.80
C ILE A 738 -2.31 8.56 1.75
N ASP A 739 -3.03 9.52 2.34
CA ASP A 739 -2.53 10.44 3.36
C ASP A 739 -1.26 11.20 2.93
N ALA A 740 -1.11 11.41 1.62
CA ALA A 740 0.11 11.92 1.02
C ALA A 740 0.07 13.44 0.77
N MET A 741 -1.12 14.05 0.79
CA MET A 741 -1.34 15.45 0.40
C MET A 741 -1.62 16.33 1.62
N PRO A 742 -0.60 16.92 2.26
CA PRO A 742 -0.79 17.79 3.43
C PRO A 742 -1.64 19.02 3.11
N GLN A 743 -2.48 19.42 4.07
CA GLN A 743 -3.40 20.54 3.98
C GLN A 743 -2.89 21.73 4.80
N TYR A 744 -2.86 22.91 4.16
CA TYR A 744 -2.17 24.10 4.65
C TYR A 744 -3.20 25.10 5.15
N GLY A 745 -3.75 24.85 6.33
CA GLY A 745 -4.81 25.70 6.89
C GLY A 745 -4.35 27.12 7.26
N PRO A 746 -5.29 28.01 7.61
CA PRO A 746 -4.98 29.23 8.35
C PRO A 746 -3.98 29.00 9.48
N GLY A 747 -2.92 29.82 9.55
CA GLY A 747 -1.89 29.75 10.58
C GLY A 747 -0.88 28.60 10.40
N HIS A 748 -0.81 27.98 9.21
CA HIS A 748 0.12 26.87 8.96
C HIS A 748 1.59 27.24 9.21
N ALA A 749 2.01 28.46 8.87
CA ALA A 749 3.38 28.90 9.11
C ALA A 749 3.75 28.91 10.61
N ASP A 750 2.83 29.35 11.46
CA ASP A 750 3.02 29.34 12.92
C ASP A 750 3.06 27.91 13.47
N LEU A 751 2.21 27.03 12.93
CA LEU A 751 2.24 25.60 13.25
C LEU A 751 3.60 24.96 12.88
N ILE A 752 4.17 25.32 11.73
CA ILE A 752 5.49 24.83 11.31
C ILE A 752 6.61 25.43 12.16
N ALA A 753 6.50 26.69 12.59
CA ALA A 753 7.43 27.30 13.53
C ALA A 753 7.40 26.59 14.89
N GLU A 754 6.20 26.29 15.42
CA GLU A 754 6.00 25.50 16.64
C GLU A 754 6.64 24.11 16.51
N LEU A 755 6.40 23.44 15.38
CA LEU A 755 6.94 22.11 15.08
C LEU A 755 8.47 22.12 15.12
N ARG A 756 9.11 23.07 14.43
CA ARG A 756 10.58 23.19 14.38
C ARG A 756 11.18 23.55 15.74
N ALA A 757 10.56 24.47 16.47
CA ALA A 757 11.05 24.91 17.78
C ALA A 757 11.07 23.80 18.84
N GLY A 758 10.26 22.75 18.67
CA GLY A 758 10.23 21.60 19.57
C GLY A 758 11.32 20.54 19.33
N LEU A 759 12.11 20.65 18.25
CA LEU A 759 13.10 19.64 17.88
C LEU A 759 14.39 19.77 18.70
N PRO A 760 14.93 18.66 19.24
CA PRO A 760 16.25 18.66 19.85
C PRO A 760 17.36 18.96 18.83
N PRO A 761 18.53 19.48 19.27
CA PRO A 761 19.68 19.66 18.39
C PRO A 761 20.05 18.35 17.70
N THR A 762 20.57 18.41 16.47
CA THR A 762 20.95 17.26 15.62
C THR A 762 19.78 16.33 15.20
N LEU A 763 18.53 16.77 15.40
CA LEU A 763 17.34 16.17 14.81
C LEU A 763 16.65 17.22 13.93
N ALA A 764 16.45 16.93 12.65
CA ALA A 764 15.81 17.85 11.71
C ALA A 764 14.65 17.18 10.97
N VAL A 765 13.74 18.00 10.43
CA VAL A 765 12.60 17.54 9.63
C VAL A 765 12.65 18.15 8.24
N ALA A 766 12.24 17.36 7.24
CA ALA A 766 12.07 17.83 5.86
C ALA A 766 10.81 17.22 5.25
N GLY A 767 10.19 17.89 4.29
CA GLY A 767 9.01 17.33 3.62
C GLY A 767 8.07 18.37 3.06
N GLY A 768 7.11 17.87 2.28
CA GLY A 768 6.09 18.67 1.60
C GLY A 768 4.95 19.14 2.49
N TYR A 769 5.02 18.95 3.82
CA TYR A 769 4.06 19.50 4.79
C TYR A 769 4.57 20.78 5.47
N LEU A 770 5.81 21.19 5.18
CA LEU A 770 6.47 22.35 5.80
C LEU A 770 6.18 23.63 5.00
N ASP A 771 7.16 24.10 4.23
CA ASP A 771 7.12 25.40 3.54
C ASP A 771 6.66 25.30 2.07
N GLY A 772 5.90 24.26 1.73
CA GLY A 772 5.34 24.04 0.40
C GLY A 772 5.32 22.58 -0.04
N ILE A 773 4.28 22.21 -0.78
CA ILE A 773 4.01 20.83 -1.21
C ILE A 773 4.73 20.46 -2.52
N GLY A 774 5.01 21.45 -3.36
CA GLY A 774 5.63 21.22 -4.68
C GLY A 774 7.08 20.78 -4.58
N VAL A 775 7.55 20.02 -5.58
CA VAL A 775 8.90 19.44 -5.62
C VAL A 775 10.02 20.46 -5.32
N PRO A 776 10.05 21.68 -5.91
CA PRO A 776 11.08 22.66 -5.58
C PRO A 776 11.08 23.08 -4.09
N ALA A 777 9.89 23.13 -3.46
CA ALA A 777 9.77 23.41 -2.03
C ALA A 777 10.42 22.30 -1.19
N CYS A 778 10.13 21.04 -1.54
CA CYS A 778 10.70 19.86 -0.88
C CYS A 778 12.23 19.79 -1.01
N VAL A 779 12.79 20.23 -2.15
CA VAL A 779 14.24 20.38 -2.37
C VAL A 779 14.81 21.46 -1.45
N GLY A 780 14.14 22.62 -1.37
CA GLY A 780 14.55 23.73 -0.52
C GLY A 780 14.51 23.39 0.98
N THR A 781 13.44 22.73 1.45
CA THR A 781 13.31 22.31 2.86
C THR A 781 14.37 21.27 3.24
N ALA A 782 14.61 20.28 2.37
CA ALA A 782 15.64 19.27 2.58
C ALA A 782 17.06 19.86 2.60
N THR A 783 17.35 20.83 1.73
CA THR A 783 18.65 21.51 1.70
C THR A 783 18.92 22.27 3.00
N ARG A 784 17.92 23.01 3.53
CA ARG A 784 18.04 23.69 4.83
C ARG A 784 18.24 22.71 5.98
N ALA A 785 17.41 21.66 6.04
CA ALA A 785 17.49 20.65 7.10
C ALA A 785 18.85 19.93 7.13
N ALA A 786 19.41 19.58 5.96
CA ALA A 786 20.73 18.99 5.87
C ALA A 786 21.84 19.95 6.36
N ALA A 787 21.77 21.23 6.00
CA ALA A 787 22.71 22.24 6.46
C ALA A 787 22.66 22.39 8.00
N GLU A 788 21.46 22.46 8.59
CA GLU A 788 21.27 22.53 10.04
C GLU A 788 21.99 21.38 10.77
N LEU A 789 21.89 20.15 10.26
CA LEU A 789 22.52 18.98 10.87
C LEU A 789 24.06 18.99 10.78
N VAL A 790 24.62 19.56 9.71
CA VAL A 790 26.08 19.64 9.54
C VAL A 790 26.65 20.75 10.41
N TYR A 791 26.07 21.95 10.38
CA TYR A 791 26.62 23.10 11.11
C TYR A 791 26.45 22.99 12.63
N SER A 792 25.36 22.36 13.11
CA SER A 792 25.21 22.08 14.54
C SER A 792 26.15 20.98 15.06
N GLY A 793 26.76 20.19 14.16
CA GLY A 793 27.85 19.26 14.47
C GLY A 793 29.25 19.88 14.50
N VAL A 794 29.47 20.99 13.77
CA VAL A 794 30.77 21.66 13.62
C VAL A 794 31.03 22.73 14.68
N ALA A 795 30.02 23.16 15.46
CA ALA A 795 30.20 24.04 16.62
C ALA A 795 30.81 23.32 17.85
N ARG A 796 31.82 22.47 17.65
CA ARG A 796 32.56 21.77 18.70
C ARG A 796 34.05 21.75 18.46
#